data_AF-A0A7S4SZC8-F1
#
_entry.id   AF-A0A7S4SZC8-F1
#
_cell.length_a   1.000
_cell.length_b   1.000
_cell.length_c   1.000
_cell.angle_alpha   90.00
_cell.angle_beta   90.00
_cell.angle_gamma   90.00
#
_symmetry.space_group_name_H-M   'P 1'
#
loop_
_entity.id
_entity.type
_entity.pdbx_description
1 polymer ?
#
loop_
_entity_poly.entity_id
_entity_poly.type
_entity_poly.pdbx_seq_one_letter_code
_entity_poly.pdbx_strand_id
1 'polypeptide(L)'
;MIALRPRPPPLAAALFTAVSLQVAAAALPSLGQNWWQKRNVSCLQPAPTGCSALQDEKSCLGAFDGSSAREVQGLRVRGEPCAWCGGGVCHSNSTSVCEPFDFLVRGEGTAFTSFTARTAYRVASCGVTLPTYYNFACLQNESSGCPSLKDAYSCLSARDGRNMTSLFGLKVQGQPCVWCGGVPCHASDSDVLCEPFDFAASASPQDAFPTRRNLRMGICRNEKPASAMLEGIALFTPGYFPPPVGKGLLVPHWVPSHPTEEQMTCLGFSLGGCSALQDADSCLSHRDGGSQATRDGLKVRGEPCVWCGGGACTSGNLYSKCEPFDYVMMGEGTAFTTFFAKDAFSVASCQGSIRKPPFDYECLTKAKTACKEITDPVECLSSTDGSNITRMQGLLVANQPCIWCGGHSCHSGRFTKCEAFDWAVNGEGRAFDQFYAKLTFTMAACTEQQPYPHNYFGPTNETPGVPKWHWHPNPRLAPVVPGGQCGGALWRGSVECQGGYACTPVNGSYSYCALTGTEAPFPAPTSPPVLRLGEDCYEACGNQGGVCSWCGPELACCRFGWPSDPPECRGVHGYTAKWRHECISRRNSANDTSVIGGAVPGAPMGPFWLFFTLAALCCLLPLLLWYLHSIGCGQRERRQHRKTRSISQSSDSDLEDSEGSQSGKDVPLVSRSSGDDLFDLIDANHDGIITEEEYNRAMGAAPAAPVSTMVVGQPVMTQAVPRSPTVAPTLVGPMIPPPPRASAANLGPLMVPAPAPPQGRLDLITVTPWPGAQPGVPRR
;
A
#
# COMPACT_ATOMS: atom_id res chain seq x y z
N MET A 1 41.47 72.42 -7.18
CA MET A 1 42.11 71.74 -6.02
C MET A 1 41.12 71.76 -4.86
N ILE A 2 41.24 70.81 -3.91
CA ILE A 2 40.58 70.82 -2.57
C ILE A 2 39.03 70.65 -2.61
N ALA A 3 38.34 69.99 -1.66
CA ALA A 3 38.64 68.82 -0.83
C ALA A 3 37.31 68.25 -0.23
N LEU A 4 37.32 67.00 0.26
CA LEU A 4 36.20 66.34 0.94
C LEU A 4 36.10 66.69 2.44
N ARG A 5 34.87 66.85 3.00
CA ARG A 5 34.52 66.53 4.42
C ARG A 5 33.01 66.23 4.61
N PRO A 6 32.63 65.21 5.42
CA PRO A 6 31.23 64.95 5.85
C PRO A 6 31.02 65.07 7.38
N ARG A 7 29.75 65.19 7.84
CA ARG A 7 29.16 64.97 9.21
C ARG A 7 27.75 65.62 9.27
N PRO A 8 26.90 65.42 10.32
CA PRO A 8 26.39 64.17 10.92
C PRO A 8 24.83 64.17 11.03
N PRO A 9 24.16 63.08 11.46
CA PRO A 9 22.70 63.07 11.70
C PRO A 9 22.30 63.51 13.12
N PRO A 10 21.13 64.17 13.31
CA PRO A 10 20.58 64.50 14.63
C PRO A 10 19.60 63.47 15.21
N LEU A 11 19.49 63.50 16.54
CA LEU A 11 18.63 62.69 17.40
C LEU A 11 17.12 62.99 17.23
N ALA A 12 16.26 61.97 17.36
CA ALA A 12 14.94 62.11 18.01
C ALA A 12 14.36 60.77 18.51
N ALA A 13 13.95 60.78 19.78
CA ALA A 13 13.30 59.74 20.57
C ALA A 13 12.22 58.88 19.88
N ALA A 14 12.30 57.55 20.07
CA ALA A 14 11.18 56.63 19.88
C ALA A 14 10.42 56.44 21.21
N LEU A 15 9.10 56.67 21.21
CA LEU A 15 8.22 56.36 22.34
C LEU A 15 7.70 54.92 22.20
N PHE A 16 7.89 54.10 23.24
CA PHE A 16 7.32 52.76 23.32
C PHE A 16 5.84 52.82 23.72
N THR A 17 4.93 52.58 22.77
CA THR A 17 3.55 52.16 23.05
C THR A 17 3.49 50.64 23.02
N ALA A 18 3.34 50.00 24.18
CA ALA A 18 3.24 48.55 24.28
C ALA A 18 1.89 48.04 23.74
N VAL A 19 1.92 47.26 22.65
CA VAL A 19 0.73 46.57 22.13
C VAL A 19 0.38 45.42 23.08
N SER A 20 -0.80 45.49 23.71
CA SER A 20 -1.33 44.40 24.52
C SER A 20 -1.81 43.25 23.62
N LEU A 21 -1.13 42.10 23.67
CA LEU A 21 -1.59 40.89 22.99
C LEU A 21 -2.82 40.29 23.72
N GLN A 22 -4.02 40.70 23.29
CA GLN A 22 -5.25 40.00 23.63
C GLN A 22 -5.44 38.82 22.68
N VAL A 23 -5.01 37.63 23.12
CA VAL A 23 -5.26 36.37 22.38
C VAL A 23 -6.73 36.01 22.54
N ALA A 24 -7.55 36.46 21.59
CA ALA A 24 -8.95 36.06 21.51
C ALA A 24 -9.05 34.60 21.05
N ALA A 25 -9.47 33.70 21.95
CA ALA A 25 -9.78 32.32 21.61
C ALA A 25 -11.09 32.27 20.80
N ALA A 26 -10.97 32.25 19.48
CA ALA A 26 -12.12 32.04 18.58
C ALA A 26 -12.59 30.58 18.63
N ALA A 27 -13.89 30.36 18.82
CA ALA A 27 -14.47 29.02 18.88
C ALA A 27 -14.47 28.34 17.49
N LEU A 28 -14.02 27.10 17.43
CA LEU A 28 -14.10 26.27 16.23
C LEU A 28 -15.53 25.72 16.05
N PRO A 29 -16.12 25.77 14.84
CA PRO A 29 -17.38 25.09 14.57
C PRO A 29 -17.19 23.57 14.62
N SER A 30 -18.18 22.86 15.16
CA SER A 30 -18.06 21.45 15.51
C SER A 30 -18.17 20.50 14.32
N LEU A 31 -17.05 20.18 13.66
CA LEU A 31 -16.89 18.98 12.82
C LEU A 31 -16.81 17.70 13.70
N GLY A 32 -17.83 17.52 14.54
CA GLY A 32 -17.84 16.59 15.67
C GLY A 32 -18.97 15.58 15.65
N GLN A 33 -19.41 15.10 14.49
CA GLN A 33 -20.40 14.03 14.39
C GLN A 33 -19.78 12.64 14.20
N ASN A 34 -19.44 12.04 15.34
CA ASN A 34 -19.79 10.66 15.67
C ASN A 34 -19.15 9.52 14.84
N TRP A 35 -17.80 9.44 14.83
CA TRP A 35 -17.14 8.20 14.40
C TRP A 35 -17.45 7.02 15.35
N TRP A 36 -17.65 7.30 16.65
CA TRP A 36 -17.97 6.30 17.68
C TRP A 36 -19.38 5.69 17.57
N GLN A 37 -20.37 6.38 16.97
CA GLN A 37 -21.70 5.80 16.72
C GLN A 37 -21.67 4.58 15.78
N LYS A 38 -20.56 4.35 15.06
CA LYS A 38 -20.35 3.16 14.22
C LYS A 38 -19.74 1.97 14.96
N ARG A 39 -19.36 2.10 16.25
CA ARG A 39 -18.94 0.98 17.10
C ARG A 39 -20.06 0.66 18.08
N ASN A 40 -20.38 -0.63 18.22
CA ASN A 40 -21.27 -1.08 19.29
C ASN A 40 -20.52 -1.05 20.62
N VAL A 41 -20.61 0.09 21.32
CA VAL A 41 -20.10 0.28 22.70
C VAL A 41 -21.23 0.22 23.74
N SER A 42 -22.47 -0.06 23.32
CA SER A 42 -23.70 0.06 24.11
C SER A 42 -23.80 -0.90 25.31
N CYS A 43 -22.92 -1.90 25.41
CA CYS A 43 -22.82 -2.81 26.54
C CYS A 43 -21.71 -2.43 27.54
N LEU A 44 -20.80 -1.52 27.18
CA LEU A 44 -19.73 -1.08 28.07
C LEU A 44 -20.33 -0.37 29.28
N GLN A 45 -19.79 -0.64 30.47
CA GLN A 45 -20.26 -0.03 31.71
C GLN A 45 -19.52 1.28 31.99
N PRO A 46 -20.16 2.29 32.63
CA PRO A 46 -19.45 3.49 33.05
C PRO A 46 -18.45 3.16 34.16
N ALA A 47 -17.18 3.55 33.99
CA ALA A 47 -16.20 3.60 35.07
C ALA A 47 -16.39 4.91 35.86
N PRO A 48 -17.07 4.92 37.03
CA PRO A 48 -17.55 6.17 37.65
C PRO A 48 -16.41 7.09 38.13
N THR A 49 -15.23 6.52 38.40
CA THR A 49 -13.99 7.21 38.79
C THR A 49 -13.06 7.51 37.60
N GLY A 50 -13.50 7.21 36.37
CA GLY A 50 -12.69 7.28 35.15
C GLY A 50 -11.85 6.02 34.88
N CYS A 51 -11.34 5.89 33.66
CA CYS A 51 -10.57 4.72 33.22
C CYS A 51 -9.26 4.54 33.99
N SER A 52 -8.59 5.64 34.34
CA SER A 52 -7.30 5.65 35.07
C SER A 52 -7.35 5.09 36.49
N ALA A 53 -8.55 4.89 37.04
CA ALA A 53 -8.77 4.20 38.30
C ALA A 53 -8.85 2.66 38.17
N LEU A 54 -8.95 2.11 36.95
CA LEU A 54 -9.11 0.68 36.72
C LEU A 54 -7.75 -0.02 36.67
N GLN A 55 -7.57 -1.03 37.52
CA GLN A 55 -6.30 -1.75 37.67
C GLN A 55 -6.33 -3.18 37.10
N ASP A 56 -7.44 -3.63 36.52
CA ASP A 56 -7.58 -4.95 35.91
C ASP A 56 -8.09 -4.89 34.46
N GLU A 57 -7.60 -5.82 33.64
CA GLU A 57 -7.89 -5.88 32.20
C GLU A 57 -9.38 -6.06 31.91
N LYS A 58 -10.10 -6.81 32.75
CA LYS A 58 -11.49 -7.18 32.51
C LYS A 58 -12.43 -6.00 32.76
N SER A 59 -12.23 -5.25 33.84
CA SER A 59 -12.98 -4.02 34.10
C SER A 59 -12.59 -2.94 33.10
N CYS A 60 -11.30 -2.80 32.76
CA CYS A 60 -10.85 -1.83 31.77
C CYS A 60 -11.49 -2.09 30.39
N LEU A 61 -11.38 -3.31 29.84
CA LEU A 61 -11.94 -3.64 28.53
C LEU A 61 -13.48 -3.77 28.52
N GLY A 62 -14.11 -3.86 29.69
CA GLY A 62 -15.56 -3.84 29.86
C GLY A 62 -16.17 -2.44 30.06
N ALA A 63 -15.36 -1.37 30.05
CA ALA A 63 -15.81 -0.03 30.46
C ALA A 63 -15.55 1.11 29.47
N PHE A 64 -16.31 2.20 29.66
CA PHE A 64 -16.04 3.53 29.13
C PHE A 64 -15.84 4.52 30.27
N ASP A 65 -15.17 5.64 30.02
CA ASP A 65 -14.90 6.64 31.06
C ASP A 65 -16.20 7.30 31.56
N GLY A 66 -16.55 7.02 32.81
CA GLY A 66 -17.73 7.56 33.48
C GLY A 66 -17.44 8.78 34.36
N SER A 67 -16.24 9.37 34.27
CA SER A 67 -15.82 10.46 35.17
C SER A 67 -16.66 11.73 35.01
N SER A 68 -16.53 12.65 35.97
CA SER A 68 -17.24 13.93 35.93
C SER A 68 -16.71 14.86 34.83
N ALA A 69 -15.39 14.91 34.65
CA ALA A 69 -14.68 15.74 33.68
C ALA A 69 -14.99 15.31 32.24
N ARG A 70 -15.42 16.23 31.36
CA ARG A 70 -15.63 15.89 29.94
C ARG A 70 -14.31 15.78 29.18
N GLU A 71 -13.37 16.64 29.52
CA GLU A 71 -12.08 16.79 28.87
C GLU A 71 -10.99 17.05 29.93
N VAL A 72 -9.77 16.59 29.64
CA VAL A 72 -8.55 16.84 30.43
C VAL A 72 -7.49 17.36 29.46
N GLN A 73 -6.92 18.55 29.74
CA GLN A 73 -5.90 19.18 28.90
C GLN A 73 -6.30 19.35 27.40
N GLY A 74 -7.61 19.49 27.12
CA GLY A 74 -8.15 19.63 25.76
C GLY A 74 -8.36 18.30 25.00
N LEU A 75 -8.14 17.17 25.69
CA LEU A 75 -8.37 15.81 25.20
C LEU A 75 -9.67 15.28 25.84
N ARG A 76 -10.47 14.50 25.11
CA ARG A 76 -11.71 13.97 25.69
C ARG A 76 -11.40 12.80 26.61
N VAL A 77 -12.12 12.71 27.73
CA VAL A 77 -12.09 11.54 28.62
C VAL A 77 -13.47 10.90 28.70
N ARG A 78 -14.46 11.57 29.32
CA ARG A 78 -15.79 11.00 29.58
C ARG A 78 -16.51 10.56 28.31
N GLY A 79 -16.99 9.32 28.32
CA GLY A 79 -17.71 8.68 27.22
C GLY A 79 -16.80 7.97 26.21
N GLU A 80 -15.49 8.16 26.27
CA GLU A 80 -14.55 7.39 25.44
C GLU A 80 -14.34 5.98 26.03
N PRO A 81 -14.14 4.96 25.19
CA PRO A 81 -13.82 3.62 25.68
C PRO A 81 -12.48 3.62 26.41
N CYS A 82 -12.39 2.85 27.50
CA CYS A 82 -11.12 2.68 28.20
C CYS A 82 -10.14 1.86 27.35
N ALA A 83 -8.84 2.02 27.60
CA ALA A 83 -7.77 1.34 26.88
C ALA A 83 -6.78 0.72 27.87
N TRP A 84 -6.72 -0.61 27.89
CA TRP A 84 -5.85 -1.40 28.76
C TRP A 84 -4.43 -1.45 28.19
N CYS A 85 -3.43 -1.19 29.01
CA CYS A 85 -2.03 -1.01 28.60
C CYS A 85 -1.17 -2.29 28.80
N GLY A 86 -1.80 -3.47 28.71
CA GLY A 86 -1.12 -4.76 28.84
C GLY A 86 -0.56 -5.05 30.24
N GLY A 87 -1.14 -4.43 31.27
CA GLY A 87 -0.64 -4.46 32.65
C GLY A 87 0.58 -3.57 32.93
N GLY A 88 1.16 -2.95 31.90
CA GLY A 88 2.21 -1.94 32.03
C GLY A 88 1.63 -0.52 32.15
N VAL A 89 2.47 0.43 32.61
CA VAL A 89 2.06 1.84 32.67
C VAL A 89 1.74 2.39 31.29
N CYS A 90 0.61 3.08 31.16
CA CYS A 90 0.14 3.59 29.88
C CYS A 90 1.07 4.65 29.28
N HIS A 91 1.53 5.60 30.10
CA HIS A 91 2.35 6.73 29.66
C HIS A 91 3.28 7.25 30.76
N SER A 92 4.30 8.01 30.36
CA SER A 92 5.41 8.50 31.19
C SER A 92 5.07 9.42 32.38
N ASN A 93 3.78 9.74 32.59
CA ASN A 93 3.31 10.73 33.57
C ASN A 93 2.20 10.17 34.48
N SER A 94 2.07 8.83 34.55
CA SER A 94 1.08 8.14 35.38
C SER A 94 1.57 6.73 35.75
N THR A 95 0.95 6.15 36.78
CA THR A 95 1.06 4.73 37.14
C THR A 95 -0.14 3.90 36.66
N SER A 96 -1.06 4.53 35.91
CA SER A 96 -2.25 3.88 35.36
C SER A 96 -1.90 2.79 34.34
N VAL A 97 -2.63 1.68 34.43
CA VAL A 97 -2.57 0.53 33.49
C VAL A 97 -3.78 0.52 32.53
N CYS A 98 -4.66 1.50 32.67
CA CYS A 98 -5.85 1.73 31.87
C CYS A 98 -6.05 3.25 31.68
N GLU A 99 -6.38 3.75 30.48
CA GLU A 99 -6.62 5.18 30.23
C GLU A 99 -7.76 5.39 29.21
N PRO A 100 -8.44 6.56 29.14
CA PRO A 100 -9.41 6.85 28.08
C PRO A 100 -8.71 6.86 26.72
N PHE A 101 -9.29 6.19 25.72
CA PHE A 101 -8.66 5.99 24.41
C PHE A 101 -8.19 7.29 23.74
N ASP A 102 -9.01 8.34 23.76
CA ASP A 102 -8.69 9.62 23.11
C ASP A 102 -7.53 10.36 23.81
N PHE A 103 -7.53 10.38 25.14
CA PHE A 103 -6.44 10.89 25.97
C PHE A 103 -5.13 10.12 25.73
N LEU A 104 -5.20 8.79 25.64
CA LEU A 104 -4.04 7.93 25.43
C LEU A 104 -3.44 8.06 24.01
N VAL A 105 -4.27 8.22 22.98
CA VAL A 105 -3.82 8.31 21.58
C VAL A 105 -3.39 9.73 21.18
N ARG A 106 -4.02 10.78 21.73
CA ARG A 106 -3.73 12.18 21.38
C ARG A 106 -2.97 12.96 22.45
N GLY A 107 -2.69 12.37 23.61
CA GLY A 107 -2.05 13.05 24.75
C GLY A 107 -0.52 13.16 24.71
N GLU A 108 0.17 12.48 23.79
CA GLU A 108 1.63 12.64 23.68
C GLU A 108 1.99 14.06 23.23
N GLY A 109 2.93 14.70 23.94
CA GLY A 109 3.30 16.10 23.75
C GLY A 109 2.30 17.12 24.32
N THR A 110 1.15 16.67 24.85
CA THR A 110 0.08 17.55 25.37
C THR A 110 -0.21 17.29 26.86
N ALA A 111 -0.45 16.04 27.23
CA ALA A 111 -0.73 15.58 28.59
C ALA A 111 0.45 14.82 29.22
N PHE A 112 1.26 14.15 28.39
CA PHE A 112 2.41 13.35 28.82
C PHE A 112 3.50 13.33 27.73
N THR A 113 4.72 12.94 28.12
CA THR A 113 5.90 13.02 27.24
C THR A 113 6.15 11.78 26.38
N SER A 114 5.57 10.63 26.72
CA SER A 114 5.69 9.38 25.95
C SER A 114 4.53 8.43 26.23
N PHE A 115 3.90 7.92 25.17
CA PHE A 115 2.94 6.81 25.19
C PHE A 115 3.70 5.48 25.29
N THR A 116 4.00 5.06 26.51
CA THR A 116 4.81 3.87 26.83
C THR A 116 4.18 2.57 26.31
N ALA A 117 2.86 2.40 26.41
CA ALA A 117 2.18 1.16 26.02
C ALA A 117 1.74 1.08 24.53
N ARG A 118 2.31 1.92 23.65
CA ARG A 118 1.88 2.09 22.24
C ARG A 118 1.77 0.79 21.43
N THR A 119 2.58 -0.21 21.73
CA THR A 119 2.64 -1.51 21.03
C THR A 119 1.82 -2.62 21.70
N ALA A 120 1.30 -2.41 22.91
CA ALA A 120 0.71 -3.45 23.76
C ALA A 120 -0.72 -3.16 24.24
N TYR A 121 -1.29 -1.99 23.90
CA TYR A 121 -2.61 -1.59 24.39
C TYR A 121 -3.79 -2.26 23.65
N ARG A 122 -4.90 -2.43 24.36
CA ARG A 122 -6.18 -2.96 23.87
C ARG A 122 -7.32 -2.00 24.21
N VAL A 123 -8.27 -1.79 23.32
CA VAL A 123 -9.38 -0.84 23.54
C VAL A 123 -10.66 -1.58 23.93
N ALA A 124 -11.36 -1.06 24.95
CA ALA A 124 -12.66 -1.53 25.40
C ALA A 124 -13.67 -1.52 24.26
N SER A 125 -14.37 -2.64 24.13
CA SER A 125 -15.36 -2.88 23.08
C SER A 125 -16.32 -3.95 23.56
N CYS A 126 -17.56 -3.91 23.07
CA CYS A 126 -18.46 -5.04 23.29
C CYS A 126 -17.81 -6.28 22.70
N GLY A 127 -17.62 -7.29 23.56
CA GLY A 127 -16.67 -8.39 23.33
C GLY A 127 -16.81 -8.98 21.94
N VAL A 128 -15.67 -9.16 21.26
CA VAL A 128 -15.60 -9.58 19.85
C VAL A 128 -15.96 -11.06 19.72
N THR A 129 -17.24 -11.37 19.91
CA THR A 129 -17.87 -12.45 19.15
C THR A 129 -17.55 -12.22 17.68
N LEU A 130 -16.99 -13.25 17.03
CA LEU A 130 -16.71 -13.26 15.60
C LEU A 130 -17.84 -12.55 14.84
N PRO A 131 -17.57 -11.47 14.06
CA PRO A 131 -18.62 -10.69 13.43
C PRO A 131 -19.55 -11.62 12.65
N THR A 132 -20.87 -11.51 12.89
CA THR A 132 -21.91 -12.40 12.34
C THR A 132 -22.01 -12.39 10.81
N TYR A 133 -21.18 -11.57 10.17
CA TYR A 133 -20.88 -11.51 8.75
C TYR A 133 -20.04 -12.70 8.22
N TYR A 134 -19.24 -13.36 9.07
CA TYR A 134 -18.35 -14.45 8.65
C TYR A 134 -19.04 -15.82 8.72
N ASN A 135 -19.06 -16.49 7.57
CA ASN A 135 -19.49 -17.89 7.46
C ASN A 135 -18.29 -18.82 7.73
N PHE A 136 -18.54 -19.92 8.45
CA PHE A 136 -17.56 -20.97 8.79
C PHE A 136 -18.04 -22.38 8.38
N ALA A 137 -19.13 -22.48 7.62
CA ALA A 137 -19.76 -23.76 7.25
C ALA A 137 -18.89 -24.64 6.35
N CYS A 138 -18.05 -24.04 5.49
CA CYS A 138 -17.12 -24.70 4.60
C CYS A 138 -15.84 -25.22 5.27
N LEU A 139 -15.54 -24.78 6.50
CA LEU A 139 -14.35 -25.21 7.23
C LEU A 139 -14.59 -26.62 7.79
N GLN A 140 -13.61 -27.50 7.64
CA GLN A 140 -13.69 -28.89 8.08
C GLN A 140 -13.62 -28.97 9.60
N ASN A 141 -14.42 -29.86 10.22
CA ASN A 141 -14.29 -30.14 11.66
C ASN A 141 -13.01 -30.96 11.87
N GLU A 142 -11.98 -30.36 12.47
CA GLU A 142 -10.81 -31.11 12.93
C GLU A 142 -11.14 -31.73 14.30
N SER A 143 -11.44 -33.04 14.35
CA SER A 143 -11.90 -33.71 15.57
C SER A 143 -10.86 -33.74 16.69
N SER A 144 -9.58 -33.61 16.37
CA SER A 144 -8.47 -33.52 17.33
C SER A 144 -8.32 -32.11 17.91
N GLY A 145 -8.94 -31.11 17.28
CA GLY A 145 -8.80 -29.68 17.58
C GLY A 145 -7.64 -29.02 16.85
N CYS A 146 -7.67 -27.68 16.76
CA CYS A 146 -6.68 -26.90 16.01
C CYS A 146 -5.20 -27.23 16.34
N PRO A 147 -4.81 -27.52 17.61
CA PRO A 147 -3.42 -27.87 17.96
C PRO A 147 -2.80 -29.10 17.26
N SER A 148 -3.60 -29.98 16.65
CA SER A 148 -3.04 -31.09 15.85
C SER A 148 -2.42 -30.60 14.53
N LEU A 149 -2.85 -29.44 14.02
CA LEU A 149 -2.57 -28.96 12.67
C LEU A 149 -1.23 -28.22 12.64
N LYS A 150 -0.23 -28.87 12.04
CA LYS A 150 1.16 -28.35 11.95
C LYS A 150 1.47 -27.60 10.65
N ASP A 151 0.48 -27.43 9.76
CA ASP A 151 0.62 -26.68 8.52
C ASP A 151 -0.46 -25.60 8.33
N ALA A 152 -0.09 -24.55 7.59
CA ALA A 152 -0.94 -23.39 7.39
C ALA A 152 -2.22 -23.70 6.60
N TYR A 153 -2.19 -24.66 5.65
CA TYR A 153 -3.34 -24.94 4.79
C TYR A 153 -4.41 -25.73 5.53
N SER A 154 -4.03 -26.79 6.24
CA SER A 154 -4.95 -27.56 7.09
C SER A 154 -5.51 -26.67 8.19
N CYS A 155 -4.66 -25.89 8.88
CA CYS A 155 -5.09 -24.92 9.88
C CYS A 155 -6.13 -23.92 9.31
N LEU A 156 -5.83 -23.25 8.19
CA LEU A 156 -6.72 -22.22 7.62
C LEU A 156 -7.95 -22.79 6.90
N SER A 157 -8.06 -24.11 6.74
CA SER A 157 -9.25 -24.79 6.20
C SER A 157 -10.07 -25.55 7.25
N ALA A 158 -9.63 -25.52 8.52
CA ALA A 158 -10.28 -26.20 9.63
C ALA A 158 -11.00 -25.25 10.61
N ARG A 159 -11.91 -25.85 11.38
CA ARG A 159 -12.50 -25.32 12.61
C ARG A 159 -12.43 -26.40 13.69
N ASP A 160 -12.33 -25.99 14.94
CA ASP A 160 -12.11 -26.92 16.05
C ASP A 160 -13.32 -27.86 16.24
N GLY A 161 -13.09 -29.15 16.01
CA GLY A 161 -14.10 -30.20 16.09
C GLY A 161 -14.13 -30.93 17.44
N ARG A 162 -13.33 -30.53 18.44
CA ARG A 162 -13.30 -31.20 19.75
C ARG A 162 -14.68 -31.17 20.40
N ASN A 163 -15.03 -32.23 21.11
CA ASN A 163 -16.33 -32.35 21.80
C ASN A 163 -16.35 -31.62 23.16
N MET A 164 -15.93 -30.36 23.17
CA MET A 164 -15.89 -29.48 24.35
C MET A 164 -16.23 -28.05 23.94
N THR A 165 -17.34 -27.50 24.45
CA THR A 165 -17.81 -26.16 24.08
C THR A 165 -16.82 -25.05 24.47
N SER A 166 -16.09 -25.23 25.57
CA SER A 166 -15.10 -24.30 26.09
C SER A 166 -13.96 -25.00 26.83
N LEU A 167 -12.77 -24.40 26.78
CA LEU A 167 -11.58 -24.81 27.53
C LEU A 167 -11.01 -23.57 28.24
N PHE A 168 -10.63 -23.68 29.52
CA PHE A 168 -10.22 -22.53 30.37
C PHE A 168 -11.18 -21.32 30.38
N GLY A 169 -12.46 -21.52 30.07
CA GLY A 169 -13.49 -20.47 29.98
C GLY A 169 -13.56 -19.73 28.63
N LEU A 170 -12.65 -20.04 27.70
CA LEU A 170 -12.65 -19.59 26.31
C LEU A 170 -13.41 -20.60 25.44
N LYS A 171 -14.10 -20.16 24.38
CA LYS A 171 -14.79 -21.08 23.48
C LYS A 171 -13.79 -21.85 22.61
N VAL A 172 -14.04 -23.12 22.32
CA VAL A 172 -13.24 -23.87 21.32
C VAL A 172 -14.11 -24.51 20.24
N GLN A 173 -15.06 -25.38 20.59
CA GLN A 173 -15.85 -26.12 19.59
C GLN A 173 -16.56 -25.20 18.57
N GLY A 174 -16.34 -25.51 17.30
CA GLY A 174 -16.90 -24.81 16.15
C GLY A 174 -16.26 -23.44 15.85
N GLN A 175 -15.18 -23.06 16.55
CA GLN A 175 -14.41 -21.87 16.18
C GLN A 175 -13.48 -22.14 14.99
N PRO A 176 -13.28 -21.17 14.08
CA PRO A 176 -12.23 -21.27 13.07
C PRO A 176 -10.86 -21.40 13.75
N CYS A 177 -9.99 -22.18 13.12
CA CYS A 177 -8.60 -22.27 13.55
C CYS A 177 -7.80 -21.04 13.07
N VAL A 178 -6.77 -20.68 13.83
CA VAL A 178 -5.87 -19.56 13.64
C VAL A 178 -4.44 -20.07 13.55
N TRP A 179 -3.78 -19.77 12.43
CA TRP A 179 -2.38 -20.10 12.16
C TRP A 179 -1.46 -19.03 12.74
N CYS A 180 -0.45 -19.46 13.50
CA CYS A 180 0.48 -18.59 14.22
C CYS A 180 1.74 -18.19 13.43
N GLY A 181 1.72 -18.40 12.11
CA GLY A 181 2.75 -17.91 11.20
C GLY A 181 3.94 -18.85 10.99
N GLY A 182 3.82 -20.12 11.38
CA GLY A 182 4.91 -21.11 11.32
C GLY A 182 5.77 -21.19 12.58
N VAL A 183 5.38 -20.48 13.63
CA VAL A 183 5.99 -20.49 14.96
C VAL A 183 4.91 -20.75 16.03
N PRO A 184 5.29 -21.10 17.28
CA PRO A 184 4.33 -21.44 18.33
C PRO A 184 3.31 -20.33 18.63
N CYS A 185 2.06 -20.71 18.91
CA CYS A 185 1.01 -19.79 19.34
C CYS A 185 1.21 -19.30 20.79
N HIS A 186 1.92 -20.07 21.61
CA HIS A 186 2.14 -19.83 23.04
C HIS A 186 3.56 -20.25 23.43
N ALA A 187 4.26 -19.44 24.23
CA ALA A 187 5.65 -19.69 24.63
C ALA A 187 5.88 -21.00 25.44
N SER A 188 4.81 -21.62 25.96
CA SER A 188 4.88 -22.84 26.77
C SER A 188 4.84 -24.15 25.97
N ASP A 189 4.51 -24.12 24.68
CA ASP A 189 4.24 -25.34 23.89
C ASP A 189 4.81 -25.21 22.46
N SER A 190 6.02 -25.75 22.26
CA SER A 190 6.85 -25.56 21.05
C SER A 190 6.23 -26.08 19.75
N ASP A 191 5.23 -26.96 19.85
CA ASP A 191 4.72 -27.70 18.71
C ASP A 191 3.38 -27.15 18.23
N VAL A 192 2.75 -26.24 18.97
CA VAL A 192 1.39 -25.74 18.67
C VAL A 192 1.44 -24.53 17.76
N LEU A 193 1.40 -24.77 16.45
CA LEU A 193 1.44 -23.75 15.39
C LEU A 193 0.03 -23.23 14.99
N CYS A 194 -1.02 -23.82 15.55
CA CYS A 194 -2.42 -23.57 15.21
C CYS A 194 -3.33 -23.72 16.45
N GLU A 195 -4.21 -22.75 16.71
CA GLU A 195 -5.13 -22.72 17.87
C GLU A 195 -6.54 -22.24 17.47
N PRO A 196 -7.63 -22.51 18.23
CA PRO A 196 -8.93 -21.91 17.96
C PRO A 196 -8.91 -20.41 18.30
N PHE A 197 -9.79 -19.66 17.63
CA PHE A 197 -9.80 -18.19 17.67
C PHE A 197 -9.67 -17.54 19.06
N ASP A 198 -10.46 -17.95 20.06
CA ASP A 198 -10.43 -17.32 21.39
C ASP A 198 -9.07 -17.52 22.08
N PHE A 199 -8.45 -18.70 21.92
CA PHE A 199 -7.12 -19.00 22.48
C PHE A 199 -6.05 -18.11 21.85
N ALA A 200 -5.95 -18.13 20.51
CA ALA A 200 -5.01 -17.29 19.78
C ALA A 200 -5.22 -15.78 20.02
N ALA A 201 -6.47 -15.34 20.23
CA ALA A 201 -6.79 -13.95 20.56
C ALA A 201 -6.49 -13.58 22.03
N SER A 202 -6.58 -14.55 22.95
CA SER A 202 -6.31 -14.38 24.39
C SER A 202 -4.83 -14.38 24.77
N ALA A 203 -3.94 -14.84 23.88
CA ALA A 203 -2.50 -14.94 24.12
C ALA A 203 -1.94 -13.64 24.72
N SER A 204 -1.35 -13.76 25.90
CA SER A 204 -0.70 -12.66 26.64
C SER A 204 0.46 -12.08 25.81
N PRO A 205 0.64 -10.75 25.76
CA PRO A 205 1.77 -10.12 25.06
C PRO A 205 3.15 -10.54 25.59
N GLN A 206 3.22 -11.11 26.80
CA GLN A 206 4.46 -11.56 27.44
C GLN A 206 4.83 -13.00 27.03
N ASP A 207 3.85 -13.77 26.56
CA ASP A 207 3.97 -15.20 26.22
C ASP A 207 3.89 -15.46 24.70
N ALA A 208 4.07 -14.41 23.88
CA ALA A 208 3.83 -14.43 22.44
C ALA A 208 4.92 -13.69 21.63
N PHE A 209 5.93 -14.43 21.20
CA PHE A 209 6.56 -14.19 19.89
C PHE A 209 5.85 -15.11 18.89
N PRO A 210 5.27 -14.60 17.79
CA PRO A 210 5.58 -13.33 17.11
C PRO A 210 4.53 -12.24 17.37
N THR A 211 4.76 -11.04 16.82
CA THR A 211 3.74 -9.99 16.78
C THR A 211 2.45 -10.45 16.08
N ARG A 212 1.29 -10.05 16.62
CA ARG A 212 -0.07 -10.43 16.14
C ARG A 212 -0.33 -10.22 14.63
N ARG A 213 0.49 -9.39 13.95
CA ARG A 213 0.57 -9.19 12.48
C ARG A 213 0.52 -10.47 11.65
N ASN A 214 1.11 -11.56 12.13
CA ASN A 214 1.21 -12.81 11.38
C ASN A 214 0.04 -13.79 11.61
N LEU A 215 -0.88 -13.50 12.56
CA LEU A 215 -2.02 -14.36 12.86
C LEU A 215 -3.02 -14.34 11.70
N ARG A 216 -3.28 -15.52 11.12
CA ARG A 216 -4.28 -15.73 10.04
C ARG A 216 -5.36 -16.68 10.53
N MET A 217 -6.64 -16.35 10.30
CA MET A 217 -7.81 -17.15 10.70
C MET A 217 -8.51 -17.75 9.49
N GLY A 218 -8.98 -19.00 9.60
CA GLY A 218 -9.84 -19.62 8.59
C GLY A 218 -11.22 -18.94 8.49
N ILE A 219 -11.67 -18.65 7.27
CA ILE A 219 -13.00 -18.10 6.94
C ILE A 219 -13.55 -18.76 5.66
N CYS A 220 -14.86 -18.66 5.42
CA CYS A 220 -15.43 -19.01 4.11
C CYS A 220 -15.55 -17.81 3.19
N ARG A 221 -14.98 -17.90 1.98
CA ARG A 221 -15.22 -16.96 0.86
C ARG A 221 -15.71 -17.78 -0.33
N ASN A 222 -16.90 -17.46 -0.84
CA ASN A 222 -17.55 -18.18 -1.95
C ASN A 222 -17.63 -19.71 -1.68
N GLU A 223 -18.13 -20.08 -0.50
CA GLU A 223 -18.29 -21.47 -0.01
C GLU A 223 -16.99 -22.30 0.10
N LYS A 224 -15.82 -21.67 -0.08
CA LYS A 224 -14.50 -22.31 0.03
C LYS A 224 -13.70 -21.71 1.19
N PRO A 225 -12.81 -22.49 1.82
CA PRO A 225 -11.86 -21.95 2.79
C PRO A 225 -10.97 -20.84 2.21
N ALA A 226 -10.72 -19.81 3.01
CA ALA A 226 -9.83 -18.70 2.75
C ALA A 226 -9.28 -18.18 4.09
N SER A 227 -8.25 -17.32 4.05
CA SER A 227 -7.65 -16.74 5.26
C SER A 227 -7.99 -15.26 5.45
N ALA A 228 -8.24 -14.83 6.68
CA ALA A 228 -8.29 -13.42 7.08
C ALA A 228 -7.17 -13.10 8.09
N MET A 229 -6.60 -11.89 8.07
CA MET A 229 -5.63 -11.43 9.08
C MET A 229 -6.34 -10.99 10.37
N LEU A 230 -5.78 -11.34 11.53
CA LEU A 230 -6.42 -11.08 12.83
C LEU A 230 -6.43 -9.60 13.25
N GLU A 231 -5.50 -8.78 12.74
CA GLU A 231 -5.49 -7.33 12.97
C GLU A 231 -6.70 -6.62 12.33
N GLY A 232 -7.44 -7.31 11.45
CA GLY A 232 -8.55 -6.77 10.66
C GLY A 232 -9.94 -6.84 11.28
N ILE A 233 -10.12 -7.24 12.55
CA ILE A 233 -11.47 -7.35 13.17
C ILE A 233 -11.99 -5.97 13.68
N ALA A 234 -11.79 -4.95 12.86
CA ALA A 234 -12.48 -3.66 12.90
C ALA A 234 -13.12 -3.43 11.52
N LEU A 235 -14.40 -3.07 11.50
CA LEU A 235 -15.27 -3.24 10.34
C LEU A 235 -14.99 -2.27 9.17
N PHE A 236 -14.91 -2.86 7.97
CA PHE A 236 -15.49 -2.39 6.71
C PHE A 236 -14.86 -1.16 5.99
N THR A 237 -14.14 -1.42 4.90
CA THR A 237 -14.05 -0.51 3.74
C THR A 237 -15.00 -0.99 2.63
N PRO A 238 -15.95 -0.17 2.15
CA PRO A 238 -16.80 -0.52 1.01
C PRO A 238 -16.02 -0.43 -0.31
N GLY A 239 -16.12 -1.45 -1.18
CA GLY A 239 -15.69 -1.36 -2.59
C GLY A 239 -14.90 -2.55 -3.16
N TYR A 240 -14.43 -3.49 -2.33
CA TYR A 240 -13.57 -4.58 -2.81
C TYR A 240 -14.34 -5.81 -3.33
N PHE A 241 -14.44 -5.94 -4.66
CA PHE A 241 -14.90 -7.17 -5.31
C PHE A 241 -13.78 -8.24 -5.34
N PRO A 242 -14.10 -9.54 -5.20
CA PRO A 242 -13.14 -10.62 -5.43
C PRO A 242 -12.91 -10.85 -6.93
N PRO A 243 -11.66 -11.14 -7.32
CA PRO A 243 -11.35 -11.96 -8.48
C PRO A 243 -10.94 -13.40 -8.04
N PRO A 244 -10.79 -14.38 -8.96
CA PRO A 244 -11.17 -15.77 -8.68
C PRO A 244 -10.03 -16.77 -8.36
N VAL A 245 -10.41 -18.03 -8.18
CA VAL A 245 -9.62 -19.11 -7.56
C VAL A 245 -8.47 -19.63 -8.42
N GLY A 246 -7.24 -19.52 -7.92
CA GLY A 246 -6.06 -20.32 -8.31
C GLY A 246 -5.51 -21.12 -7.12
N LYS A 247 -4.84 -22.25 -7.38
CA LYS A 247 -4.23 -23.10 -6.33
C LYS A 247 -2.76 -22.76 -6.12
N GLY A 248 -2.33 -22.62 -4.87
CA GLY A 248 -0.94 -22.42 -4.47
C GLY A 248 -0.84 -22.10 -2.97
N LEU A 249 0.38 -22.08 -2.42
CA LEU A 249 0.63 -21.57 -1.06
C LEU A 249 0.22 -20.09 -0.97
N LEU A 250 -0.21 -19.63 0.21
CA LEU A 250 -0.53 -18.23 0.46
C LEU A 250 0.73 -17.41 0.78
N VAL A 251 1.68 -17.43 -0.17
CA VAL A 251 2.80 -16.49 -0.29
C VAL A 251 2.23 -15.06 -0.22
N PRO A 252 2.89 -14.08 0.43
CA PRO A 252 2.40 -12.71 0.48
C PRO A 252 2.13 -12.16 -0.93
N HIS A 253 1.06 -11.39 -1.12
CA HIS A 253 0.59 -10.97 -2.45
C HIS A 253 1.56 -10.09 -3.26
N TRP A 254 2.66 -9.64 -2.66
CA TRP A 254 3.74 -8.88 -3.31
C TRP A 254 4.87 -9.79 -3.82
N VAL A 255 4.92 -11.06 -3.39
CA VAL A 255 5.85 -12.06 -3.90
C VAL A 255 5.28 -12.61 -5.22
N PRO A 256 5.97 -12.45 -6.37
CA PRO A 256 5.56 -13.06 -7.62
C PRO A 256 5.73 -14.58 -7.57
N SER A 257 5.10 -15.29 -8.51
CA SER A 257 5.38 -16.72 -8.70
C SER A 257 6.86 -16.95 -9.01
N HIS A 258 7.49 -17.91 -8.34
CA HIS A 258 8.82 -18.41 -8.69
C HIS A 258 8.82 -18.80 -10.20
N PRO A 259 9.77 -18.31 -11.02
CA PRO A 259 9.88 -18.69 -12.44
C PRO A 259 10.00 -20.21 -12.63
N THR A 260 9.34 -20.79 -13.63
CA THR A 260 9.50 -22.23 -13.91
C THR A 260 10.92 -22.55 -14.36
N GLU A 261 11.35 -23.82 -14.24
CA GLU A 261 12.68 -24.23 -14.68
C GLU A 261 12.94 -23.92 -16.15
N GLU A 262 11.93 -24.12 -17.01
CA GLU A 262 11.89 -23.68 -18.41
C GLU A 262 12.15 -22.18 -18.56
N GLN A 263 11.45 -21.34 -17.78
CA GLN A 263 11.62 -19.87 -17.74
C GLN A 263 12.97 -19.40 -17.18
N MET A 264 13.84 -20.31 -16.75
CA MET A 264 15.20 -20.03 -16.27
C MET A 264 16.30 -20.74 -17.09
N THR A 265 15.96 -21.51 -18.12
CA THR A 265 16.92 -22.35 -18.90
C THR A 265 18.07 -21.56 -19.56
N CYS A 266 17.80 -20.33 -19.99
CA CYS A 266 18.77 -19.43 -20.62
C CYS A 266 19.65 -18.64 -19.62
N LEU A 267 19.32 -18.66 -18.32
CA LEU A 267 20.04 -17.87 -17.33
C LEU A 267 21.40 -18.53 -17.02
N GLY A 268 22.46 -17.74 -17.00
CA GLY A 268 23.79 -18.20 -16.60
C GLY A 268 23.86 -18.54 -15.10
N PHE A 269 24.94 -19.16 -14.65
CA PHE A 269 25.17 -19.42 -13.22
C PHE A 269 26.29 -18.50 -12.70
N SER A 270 25.97 -17.64 -11.73
CA SER A 270 26.97 -16.78 -11.09
C SER A 270 27.77 -17.60 -10.07
N LEU A 271 29.04 -17.89 -10.36
CA LEU A 271 29.91 -18.69 -9.49
C LEU A 271 30.15 -18.05 -8.09
N GLY A 272 29.98 -16.73 -7.98
CA GLY A 272 30.01 -16.00 -6.70
C GLY A 272 28.65 -15.91 -5.99
N GLY A 273 27.64 -16.64 -6.48
CA GLY A 273 26.24 -16.48 -6.12
C GLY A 273 25.61 -15.19 -6.64
N CYS A 274 24.32 -14.99 -6.38
CA CYS A 274 23.61 -13.74 -6.72
C CYS A 274 24.15 -12.56 -5.91
N SER A 275 24.52 -12.78 -4.63
CA SER A 275 25.03 -11.76 -3.71
C SER A 275 26.28 -11.02 -4.19
N ALA A 276 27.06 -11.61 -5.11
CA ALA A 276 28.23 -10.98 -5.72
C ALA A 276 27.91 -10.02 -6.87
N LEU A 277 26.70 -10.09 -7.46
CA LEU A 277 26.33 -9.29 -8.63
C LEU A 277 25.91 -7.86 -8.20
N GLN A 278 26.45 -6.86 -8.90
CA GLN A 278 26.37 -5.44 -8.50
C GLN A 278 25.63 -4.55 -9.50
N ASP A 279 25.19 -5.11 -10.63
CA ASP A 279 24.47 -4.46 -11.72
C ASP A 279 23.22 -5.26 -12.12
N ALA A 280 22.22 -4.55 -12.67
CA ALA A 280 20.91 -5.11 -12.98
C ALA A 280 20.94 -6.14 -14.12
N ASP A 281 21.76 -5.91 -15.15
CA ASP A 281 21.75 -6.73 -16.36
C ASP A 281 22.44 -8.08 -16.11
N SER A 282 23.53 -8.11 -15.33
CA SER A 282 24.14 -9.36 -14.84
C SER A 282 23.21 -10.06 -13.86
N CYS A 283 22.61 -9.35 -12.89
CA CYS A 283 21.67 -9.95 -11.94
C CYS A 283 20.48 -10.63 -12.66
N LEU A 284 19.82 -9.93 -13.57
CA LEU A 284 18.61 -10.43 -14.24
C LEU A 284 18.87 -11.45 -15.37
N SER A 285 20.14 -11.74 -15.68
CA SER A 285 20.57 -12.77 -16.64
C SER A 285 21.13 -14.04 -15.96
N HIS A 286 21.16 -14.10 -14.62
CA HIS A 286 21.79 -15.19 -13.87
C HIS A 286 20.87 -15.87 -12.84
N ARG A 287 21.24 -17.11 -12.52
CA ARG A 287 20.90 -17.87 -11.33
C ARG A 287 22.07 -17.84 -10.34
N ASP A 288 21.81 -18.19 -9.10
CA ASP A 288 22.88 -18.46 -8.13
C ASP A 288 23.66 -19.74 -8.53
N GLY A 289 24.97 -19.59 -8.74
CA GLY A 289 25.91 -20.67 -8.99
C GLY A 289 26.91 -20.88 -7.85
N GLY A 290 26.63 -20.35 -6.65
CA GLY A 290 27.46 -20.50 -5.47
C GLY A 290 27.54 -21.94 -4.97
N SER A 291 28.50 -22.21 -4.10
CA SER A 291 28.74 -23.56 -3.54
C SER A 291 27.63 -24.01 -2.57
N GLN A 292 27.09 -23.08 -1.78
CA GLN A 292 26.05 -23.33 -0.78
C GLN A 292 24.72 -23.70 -1.44
N ALA A 293 24.21 -24.93 -1.22
CA ALA A 293 22.89 -25.32 -1.72
C ALA A 293 21.75 -24.54 -1.06
N THR A 294 21.88 -24.29 0.25
CA THR A 294 20.95 -23.54 1.09
C THR A 294 21.69 -22.51 1.94
N ARG A 295 20.98 -21.45 2.36
CA ARG A 295 21.45 -20.42 3.30
C ARG A 295 20.31 -20.11 4.27
N ASP A 296 20.57 -20.16 5.57
CA ASP A 296 19.59 -19.93 6.63
C ASP A 296 18.32 -20.81 6.52
N GLY A 297 18.49 -22.06 6.05
CA GLY A 297 17.41 -23.03 5.80
C GLY A 297 16.66 -22.85 4.46
N LEU A 298 16.92 -21.76 3.74
CA LEU A 298 16.28 -21.44 2.46
C LEU A 298 17.14 -21.93 1.30
N LYS A 299 16.51 -22.31 0.19
CA LYS A 299 17.22 -22.66 -1.05
C LYS A 299 17.92 -21.42 -1.61
N VAL A 300 19.14 -21.59 -2.11
CA VAL A 300 19.86 -20.53 -2.83
C VAL A 300 20.47 -21.00 -4.15
N ARG A 301 21.17 -22.15 -4.19
CA ARG A 301 21.81 -22.60 -5.43
C ARG A 301 20.79 -22.97 -6.50
N GLY A 302 20.99 -22.45 -7.71
CA GLY A 302 20.09 -22.64 -8.85
C GLY A 302 18.80 -21.82 -8.81
N GLU A 303 18.61 -20.98 -7.78
CA GLU A 303 17.54 -19.98 -7.73
C GLU A 303 17.79 -18.87 -8.76
N PRO A 304 16.74 -18.28 -9.34
CA PRO A 304 16.89 -17.07 -10.14
C PRO A 304 17.31 -15.91 -9.24
N CYS A 305 18.22 -15.06 -9.72
CA CYS A 305 18.64 -13.89 -8.95
C CYS A 305 17.56 -12.79 -8.95
N VAL A 306 17.48 -12.03 -7.86
CA VAL A 306 16.52 -10.93 -7.66
C VAL A 306 17.29 -9.62 -7.53
N TRP A 307 17.05 -8.69 -8.46
CA TRP A 307 17.60 -7.34 -8.44
C TRP A 307 16.75 -6.40 -7.58
N CYS A 308 17.39 -5.73 -6.63
CA CYS A 308 16.75 -4.92 -5.58
C CYS A 308 16.80 -3.41 -5.87
N GLY A 309 16.52 -3.02 -7.12
CA GLY A 309 16.47 -1.62 -7.56
C GLY A 309 17.81 -0.88 -7.55
N GLY A 310 18.92 -1.56 -7.24
CA GLY A 310 20.24 -0.95 -7.05
C GLY A 310 20.56 -0.52 -5.62
N GLY A 311 19.58 -0.59 -4.71
CA GLY A 311 19.78 -0.51 -3.27
C GLY A 311 20.14 -1.87 -2.66
N ALA A 312 20.40 -1.91 -1.35
CA ALA A 312 20.58 -3.16 -0.62
C ALA A 312 19.28 -3.98 -0.64
N CYS A 313 19.38 -5.29 -0.86
CA CYS A 313 18.22 -6.18 -0.76
C CYS A 313 17.70 -6.27 0.68
N THR A 314 18.57 -6.63 1.63
CA THR A 314 18.14 -7.07 2.97
C THR A 314 18.89 -6.33 4.08
N SER A 315 18.33 -6.35 5.30
CA SER A 315 19.04 -5.88 6.49
C SER A 315 20.22 -6.76 6.92
N GLY A 316 20.31 -7.99 6.38
CA GLY A 316 21.45 -8.90 6.62
C GLY A 316 22.70 -8.53 5.84
N ASN A 317 22.56 -7.91 4.65
CA ASN A 317 23.70 -7.49 3.83
C ASN A 317 23.41 -6.18 3.09
N LEU A 318 24.00 -5.08 3.59
CA LEU A 318 23.83 -3.73 3.04
C LEU A 318 24.59 -3.47 1.72
N TYR A 319 25.38 -4.44 1.24
CA TYR A 319 26.18 -4.30 0.02
C TYR A 319 25.62 -5.09 -1.17
N SER A 320 24.81 -6.13 -0.94
CA SER A 320 24.26 -6.94 -2.02
C SER A 320 22.97 -6.34 -2.57
N LYS A 321 23.04 -5.95 -3.85
CA LYS A 321 21.94 -5.39 -4.65
C LYS A 321 21.17 -6.45 -5.44
N CYS A 322 21.68 -7.67 -5.40
CA CYS A 322 21.21 -8.84 -6.08
C CYS A 322 21.27 -9.99 -5.05
N GLU A 323 20.23 -10.80 -4.90
CA GLU A 323 20.17 -11.91 -3.93
C GLU A 323 19.32 -13.07 -4.51
N PRO A 324 19.43 -14.32 -4.02
CA PRO A 324 18.64 -15.47 -4.50
C PRO A 324 17.14 -15.31 -4.20
N PHE A 325 16.27 -15.81 -5.09
CA PHE A 325 14.82 -15.66 -4.98
C PHE A 325 14.24 -16.20 -3.65
N ASP A 326 14.36 -17.50 -3.36
CA ASP A 326 13.81 -18.07 -2.12
C ASP A 326 14.37 -17.39 -0.86
N TYR A 327 15.64 -16.95 -0.87
CA TYR A 327 16.23 -16.16 0.21
C TYR A 327 15.50 -14.83 0.44
N VAL A 328 15.29 -14.04 -0.62
CA VAL A 328 14.64 -12.73 -0.52
C VAL A 328 13.16 -12.86 -0.17
N MET A 329 12.46 -13.83 -0.77
CA MET A 329 11.01 -13.96 -0.67
C MET A 329 10.53 -14.66 0.60
N MET A 330 11.38 -15.47 1.25
CA MET A 330 11.03 -16.21 2.47
C MET A 330 11.98 -15.96 3.66
N GLY A 331 13.03 -15.16 3.50
CA GLY A 331 14.01 -14.88 4.57
C GLY A 331 13.66 -13.79 5.57
N GLU A 332 12.60 -13.01 5.34
CA GLU A 332 12.20 -11.97 6.31
C GLU A 332 11.58 -12.60 7.57
N GLY A 333 12.27 -12.43 8.70
CA GLY A 333 11.93 -13.09 9.97
C GLY A 333 12.68 -14.40 10.23
N THR A 334 13.46 -14.91 9.26
CA THR A 334 14.23 -16.15 9.37
C THR A 334 15.72 -15.90 9.18
N ALA A 335 16.10 -15.31 8.04
CA ALA A 335 17.47 -15.03 7.63
C ALA A 335 17.88 -13.58 7.88
N PHE A 336 16.92 -12.64 7.81
CA PHE A 336 17.13 -11.21 8.02
C PHE A 336 15.86 -10.55 8.57
N THR A 337 15.98 -9.33 9.09
CA THR A 337 14.87 -8.63 9.75
C THR A 337 13.99 -7.78 8.82
N THR A 338 14.52 -7.36 7.66
CA THR A 338 13.81 -6.50 6.69
C THR A 338 14.24 -6.82 5.26
N PHE A 339 13.30 -7.06 4.35
CA PHE A 339 13.50 -6.93 2.91
C PHE A 339 13.19 -5.48 2.50
N PHE A 340 14.21 -4.73 2.06
CA PHE A 340 14.09 -3.29 1.78
C PHE A 340 13.42 -3.00 0.43
N ALA A 341 13.67 -3.83 -0.59
CA ALA A 341 13.26 -3.54 -1.97
C ALA A 341 11.86 -4.08 -2.33
N LYS A 342 10.98 -4.33 -1.35
CA LYS A 342 9.61 -4.87 -1.53
C LYS A 342 8.79 -4.21 -2.63
N ASP A 343 8.91 -2.89 -2.76
CA ASP A 343 8.15 -2.09 -3.72
C ASP A 343 8.90 -1.85 -5.04
N ALA A 344 10.13 -2.37 -5.19
CA ALA A 344 11.06 -2.03 -6.28
C ALA A 344 12.10 -3.15 -6.55
N PHE A 345 11.64 -4.36 -6.87
CA PHE A 345 12.51 -5.48 -7.25
C PHE A 345 12.17 -6.09 -8.62
N SER A 346 13.04 -6.93 -9.14
CA SER A 346 12.83 -7.69 -10.39
C SER A 346 13.51 -9.05 -10.30
N VAL A 347 12.90 -10.09 -10.87
CA VAL A 347 13.38 -11.48 -10.81
C VAL A 347 13.98 -11.88 -12.16
N ALA A 348 15.12 -12.55 -12.16
CA ALA A 348 15.76 -13.09 -13.36
C ALA A 348 14.85 -14.12 -14.06
N SER A 349 14.65 -13.95 -15.36
CA SER A 349 13.87 -14.88 -16.19
C SER A 349 14.18 -14.70 -17.67
N CYS A 350 14.10 -15.79 -18.42
CA CYS A 350 14.23 -15.82 -19.88
C CYS A 350 13.16 -15.04 -20.62
N GLN A 351 12.04 -14.74 -19.96
CA GLN A 351 11.06 -13.77 -20.43
C GLN A 351 11.46 -12.38 -19.88
N GLY A 352 12.66 -11.94 -20.27
CA GLY A 352 13.37 -10.82 -19.66
C GLY A 352 12.73 -9.45 -19.94
N SER A 353 12.87 -8.54 -18.97
CA SER A 353 12.06 -7.32 -18.80
C SER A 353 10.60 -7.62 -18.46
N ILE A 354 10.04 -6.89 -17.49
CA ILE A 354 8.63 -7.04 -17.06
C ILE A 354 7.73 -6.94 -18.30
N ARG A 355 6.87 -7.96 -18.49
CA ARG A 355 5.92 -7.97 -19.61
C ARG A 355 5.10 -6.68 -19.58
N LYS A 356 4.90 -6.05 -20.74
CA LYS A 356 3.81 -5.09 -20.91
C LYS A 356 2.52 -5.72 -20.36
N PRO A 357 1.66 -4.97 -19.66
CA PRO A 357 0.39 -5.48 -19.19
C PRO A 357 -0.41 -6.11 -20.35
N PRO A 358 -1.17 -7.19 -20.13
CA PRO A 358 -1.78 -8.02 -21.18
C PRO A 358 -3.02 -7.37 -21.82
N PHE A 359 -2.89 -6.13 -22.28
CA PHE A 359 -3.85 -5.41 -23.10
C PHE A 359 -3.50 -5.50 -24.58
N ASP A 360 -4.47 -5.17 -25.42
CA ASP A 360 -4.22 -4.81 -26.82
C ASP A 360 -3.53 -3.43 -26.89
N TYR A 361 -2.66 -3.26 -27.88
CA TYR A 361 -1.92 -2.03 -28.18
C TYR A 361 -1.92 -1.68 -29.68
N GLU A 362 -2.56 -2.47 -30.56
CA GLU A 362 -2.48 -2.31 -32.01
C GLU A 362 -3.18 -1.03 -32.52
N CYS A 363 -4.14 -0.51 -31.75
CA CYS A 363 -4.82 0.76 -32.03
C CYS A 363 -3.96 2.01 -31.71
N LEU A 364 -2.86 1.87 -30.95
CA LEU A 364 -2.04 3.00 -30.54
C LEU A 364 -1.11 3.45 -31.68
N THR A 365 -1.11 4.74 -31.99
CA THR A 365 -0.18 5.29 -32.99
C THR A 365 1.22 5.41 -32.41
N LYS A 366 2.27 5.33 -33.24
CA LYS A 366 3.61 5.73 -32.78
C LYS A 366 3.68 7.26 -32.77
N ALA A 367 4.02 7.84 -31.62
CA ALA A 367 4.17 9.28 -31.47
C ALA A 367 5.25 9.85 -32.40
N LYS A 368 5.20 11.15 -32.67
CA LYS A 368 6.23 11.86 -33.47
C LYS A 368 7.53 12.09 -32.69
N THR A 369 7.46 12.01 -31.37
CA THR A 369 8.51 12.30 -30.39
C THR A 369 8.50 11.24 -29.28
N ALA A 370 9.50 11.24 -28.41
CA ALA A 370 9.49 10.38 -27.22
C ALA A 370 8.32 10.75 -26.28
N CYS A 371 7.75 9.80 -25.52
CA CYS A 371 6.63 10.06 -24.60
C CYS A 371 6.92 11.25 -23.66
N LYS A 372 8.16 11.37 -23.18
CA LYS A 372 8.68 12.46 -22.33
C LYS A 372 8.53 13.88 -22.90
N GLU A 373 8.31 14.02 -24.20
CA GLU A 373 8.13 15.29 -24.89
C GLU A 373 6.64 15.61 -25.15
N ILE A 374 5.75 14.63 -24.95
CA ILE A 374 4.29 14.81 -25.07
C ILE A 374 3.76 15.52 -23.82
N THR A 375 2.99 16.59 -24.03
CA THR A 375 2.41 17.40 -22.94
C THR A 375 0.89 17.48 -22.96
N ASP A 376 0.25 16.86 -23.96
CA ASP A 376 -1.20 16.69 -24.06
C ASP A 376 -1.63 15.29 -23.54
N PRO A 377 -2.71 15.18 -22.74
CA PRO A 377 -3.17 13.90 -22.21
C PRO A 377 -3.71 12.95 -23.29
N VAL A 378 -4.36 13.47 -24.34
CA VAL A 378 -5.00 12.66 -25.37
C VAL A 378 -3.93 12.08 -26.30
N GLU A 379 -2.98 12.91 -26.77
CA GLU A 379 -1.83 12.43 -27.54
C GLU A 379 -1.01 11.41 -26.75
N CYS A 380 -0.81 11.62 -25.44
CA CYS A 380 -0.12 10.65 -24.59
C CYS A 380 -0.89 9.32 -24.50
N LEU A 381 -2.19 9.37 -24.19
CA LEU A 381 -3.02 8.17 -23.99
C LEU A 381 -3.44 7.47 -25.30
N SER A 382 -3.18 8.08 -26.47
CA SER A 382 -3.36 7.45 -27.78
C SER A 382 -2.10 6.82 -28.38
N SER A 383 -0.95 6.89 -27.70
CA SER A 383 0.35 6.68 -28.35
C SER A 383 1.27 5.64 -27.70
N THR A 384 2.18 5.14 -28.53
CA THR A 384 3.43 4.47 -28.12
C THR A 384 4.64 5.39 -28.37
N ASP A 385 5.72 5.18 -27.61
CA ASP A 385 6.92 6.02 -27.63
C ASP A 385 7.52 6.16 -29.04
N GLY A 386 7.59 7.41 -29.50
CA GLY A 386 8.06 7.80 -30.82
C GLY A 386 9.57 7.69 -31.03
N SER A 387 10.37 7.43 -29.99
CA SER A 387 11.82 7.54 -30.10
C SER A 387 12.44 6.45 -30.98
N ASN A 388 13.66 6.73 -31.43
CA ASN A 388 14.56 5.79 -32.10
C ASN A 388 15.51 5.10 -31.10
N ILE A 389 15.27 5.23 -29.79
CA ILE A 389 16.14 4.71 -28.73
C ILE A 389 15.45 3.49 -28.14
N THR A 390 15.94 2.28 -28.43
CA THR A 390 15.29 1.03 -27.96
C THR A 390 15.36 0.85 -26.44
N ARG A 391 16.49 1.20 -25.82
CA ARG A 391 16.67 1.22 -24.36
C ARG A 391 17.43 2.45 -23.89
N MET A 392 17.10 2.97 -22.70
CA MET A 392 17.88 3.95 -21.93
C MET A 392 18.13 3.39 -20.53
N GLN A 393 19.39 3.40 -20.05
CA GLN A 393 19.77 2.85 -18.73
C GLN A 393 19.27 1.39 -18.49
N GLY A 394 19.26 0.59 -19.56
CA GLY A 394 18.77 -0.80 -19.58
C GLY A 394 17.25 -0.95 -19.61
N LEU A 395 16.47 0.14 -19.51
CA LEU A 395 14.99 0.15 -19.57
C LEU A 395 14.53 0.30 -21.01
N LEU A 396 13.50 -0.43 -21.45
CA LEU A 396 12.89 -0.29 -22.76
C LEU A 396 12.13 1.05 -22.86
N VAL A 397 12.23 1.69 -24.02
CA VAL A 397 11.56 2.98 -24.26
C VAL A 397 10.84 3.01 -25.60
N ALA A 398 11.54 2.91 -26.75
CA ALA A 398 10.87 2.90 -28.05
C ALA A 398 9.75 1.85 -28.15
N ASN A 399 8.60 2.26 -28.72
CA ASN A 399 7.42 1.43 -28.91
C ASN A 399 6.78 0.88 -27.60
N GLN A 400 7.15 1.38 -26.41
CA GLN A 400 6.37 1.17 -25.19
C GLN A 400 5.07 2.01 -25.25
N PRO A 401 3.95 1.57 -24.65
CA PRO A 401 2.81 2.47 -24.46
C PRO A 401 3.24 3.65 -23.59
N CYS A 402 2.71 4.83 -23.89
CA CYS A 402 2.95 5.99 -23.04
C CYS A 402 2.06 5.94 -21.78
N ILE A 403 2.58 6.51 -20.69
CA ILE A 403 1.91 6.73 -19.41
C ILE A 403 1.71 8.23 -19.22
N TRP A 404 0.49 8.66 -18.91
CA TRP A 404 0.15 10.02 -18.49
C TRP A 404 0.13 10.15 -16.95
N CYS A 405 0.93 11.07 -16.42
CA CYS A 405 1.18 11.30 -15.00
C CYS A 405 0.27 12.38 -14.38
N GLY A 406 -0.99 12.43 -14.82
CA GLY A 406 -2.00 13.37 -14.30
C GLY A 406 -1.70 14.85 -14.59
N GLY A 407 -0.77 15.16 -15.50
CA GLY A 407 -0.33 16.52 -15.82
C GLY A 407 0.74 17.10 -14.89
N HIS A 408 1.17 16.34 -13.88
CA HIS A 408 2.31 16.64 -13.00
C HIS A 408 3.59 15.95 -13.51
N SER A 409 4.72 16.17 -12.82
CA SER A 409 5.97 15.45 -13.11
C SER A 409 5.80 13.95 -12.82
N CYS A 410 6.17 13.10 -13.78
CA CYS A 410 6.22 11.65 -13.56
C CYS A 410 7.22 11.30 -12.45
N HIS A 411 8.44 11.83 -12.51
CA HIS A 411 9.55 11.43 -11.65
C HIS A 411 10.47 12.59 -11.23
N SER A 412 11.43 12.35 -10.31
CA SER A 412 12.37 13.36 -9.79
C SER A 412 13.32 13.95 -10.84
N GLY A 413 13.79 13.15 -11.80
CA GLY A 413 14.90 13.53 -12.68
C GLY A 413 14.63 14.67 -13.67
N ARG A 414 13.39 14.82 -14.15
CA ARG A 414 12.92 15.88 -15.08
C ARG A 414 11.42 16.09 -14.93
N PHE A 415 10.94 17.30 -15.24
CA PHE A 415 9.51 17.62 -15.33
C PHE A 415 8.91 17.11 -16.65
N THR A 416 8.44 15.86 -16.64
CA THR A 416 7.78 15.20 -17.78
C THR A 416 6.36 14.80 -17.39
N LYS A 417 5.36 15.08 -18.23
CA LYS A 417 3.93 14.81 -17.94
C LYS A 417 3.45 13.45 -18.47
N CYS A 418 4.18 12.96 -19.47
CA CYS A 418 3.97 11.72 -20.16
C CYS A 418 5.33 10.99 -20.17
N GLU A 419 5.37 9.67 -20.04
CA GLU A 419 6.63 8.89 -20.07
C GLU A 419 6.41 7.50 -20.69
N ALA A 420 7.47 6.81 -21.11
CA ALA A 420 7.36 5.45 -21.63
C ALA A 420 7.16 4.45 -20.47
N PHE A 421 6.32 3.41 -20.67
CA PHE A 421 5.92 2.47 -19.60
C PHE A 421 7.07 1.93 -18.73
N ASP A 422 8.02 1.20 -19.34
CA ASP A 422 9.10 0.52 -18.59
C ASP A 422 10.06 1.54 -17.94
N TRP A 423 10.26 2.70 -18.57
CA TRP A 423 11.00 3.83 -17.98
C TRP A 423 10.32 4.39 -16.74
N ALA A 424 9.03 4.70 -16.78
CA ALA A 424 8.31 5.30 -15.65
C ALA A 424 8.10 4.31 -14.49
N VAL A 425 7.76 3.05 -14.79
CA VAL A 425 7.44 2.04 -13.78
C VAL A 425 8.71 1.46 -13.13
N ASN A 426 9.75 1.18 -13.92
CA ASN A 426 10.95 0.47 -13.45
C ASN A 426 12.22 1.35 -13.41
N GLY A 427 12.10 2.64 -13.68
CA GLY A 427 13.22 3.60 -13.61
C GLY A 427 13.54 4.13 -12.22
N GLU A 428 12.74 3.86 -11.20
CA GLU A 428 13.06 4.27 -9.83
C GLU A 428 14.30 3.50 -9.32
N GLY A 429 15.26 4.21 -8.73
CA GLY A 429 16.57 3.65 -8.33
C GLY A 429 17.55 3.40 -9.49
N ARG A 430 17.09 3.44 -10.75
CA ARG A 430 17.90 3.16 -11.96
C ARG A 430 18.17 4.37 -12.85
N ALA A 431 17.14 5.18 -13.08
CA ALA A 431 17.11 6.33 -13.97
C ALA A 431 16.78 7.64 -13.24
N PHE A 432 16.05 7.54 -12.11
CA PHE A 432 15.63 8.63 -11.24
C PHE A 432 15.35 8.11 -9.83
N ASP A 433 15.33 8.99 -8.83
CA ASP A 433 15.25 8.60 -7.41
C ASP A 433 13.81 8.30 -6.94
N GLN A 434 12.80 8.94 -7.55
CA GLN A 434 11.39 8.82 -7.14
C GLN A 434 10.45 8.88 -8.34
N PHE A 435 9.48 7.96 -8.41
CA PHE A 435 8.30 8.01 -9.30
C PHE A 435 7.12 8.62 -8.55
N TYR A 436 6.81 9.90 -8.80
CA TYR A 436 5.75 10.63 -8.10
C TYR A 436 4.34 10.16 -8.46
N ALA A 437 4.14 9.70 -9.70
CA ALA A 437 2.81 9.38 -10.21
C ALA A 437 2.31 7.96 -9.86
N LYS A 438 3.05 7.19 -9.04
CA LYS A 438 2.81 5.77 -8.69
C LYS A 438 1.34 5.36 -8.47
N LEU A 439 0.52 6.22 -7.88
CA LEU A 439 -0.87 5.94 -7.50
C LEU A 439 -1.92 6.65 -8.38
N THR A 440 -1.49 7.43 -9.37
CA THR A 440 -2.32 8.38 -10.13
C THR A 440 -2.10 8.37 -11.64
N PHE A 441 -1.19 7.52 -12.14
CA PHE A 441 -0.88 7.43 -13.55
C PHE A 441 -1.93 6.63 -14.35
N THR A 442 -2.06 6.97 -15.63
CA THR A 442 -2.92 6.27 -16.60
C THR A 442 -2.08 5.86 -17.80
N MET A 443 -2.34 4.69 -18.39
CA MET A 443 -1.56 4.14 -19.49
C MET A 443 -2.39 4.08 -20.78
N ALA A 444 -1.73 4.35 -21.91
CA ALA A 444 -2.27 4.09 -23.23
C ALA A 444 -2.44 2.58 -23.46
N ALA A 445 -3.65 2.12 -23.76
CA ALA A 445 -3.92 0.77 -24.26
C ALA A 445 -5.22 0.77 -25.08
N CYS A 446 -5.59 -0.37 -25.66
CA CYS A 446 -6.76 -0.48 -26.52
C CYS A 446 -7.94 -1.15 -25.81
N THR A 447 -9.12 -0.56 -25.97
CA THR A 447 -10.42 -1.20 -25.69
C THR A 447 -11.26 -1.11 -26.97
N GLU A 448 -11.81 -2.23 -27.42
CA GLU A 448 -12.62 -2.32 -28.66
C GLU A 448 -11.93 -1.69 -29.89
N GLN A 449 -10.61 -1.93 -30.03
CA GLN A 449 -9.76 -1.41 -31.12
C GLN A 449 -9.63 0.13 -31.16
N GLN A 450 -10.02 0.84 -30.09
CA GLN A 450 -9.83 2.27 -29.93
C GLN A 450 -8.92 2.57 -28.72
N PRO A 451 -8.10 3.64 -28.77
CA PRO A 451 -7.28 4.03 -27.63
C PRO A 451 -8.14 4.44 -26.44
N TYR A 452 -7.85 3.87 -25.27
CA TYR A 452 -8.59 4.11 -24.04
C TYR A 452 -7.63 4.32 -22.86
N PRO A 453 -7.95 5.18 -21.87
CA PRO A 453 -7.11 5.34 -20.67
C PRO A 453 -7.28 4.16 -19.71
N HIS A 454 -6.26 3.31 -19.58
CA HIS A 454 -6.26 2.21 -18.62
C HIS A 454 -5.55 2.62 -17.31
N ASN A 455 -6.25 2.46 -16.18
CA ASN A 455 -5.62 2.53 -14.85
C ASN A 455 -4.86 1.22 -14.61
N TYR A 456 -3.53 1.27 -14.58
CA TYR A 456 -2.71 0.07 -14.36
C TYR A 456 -2.27 -0.03 -12.89
N PHE A 457 -2.79 -1.03 -12.18
CA PHE A 457 -2.54 -1.26 -10.76
C PHE A 457 -1.47 -2.34 -10.52
N GLY A 458 -0.41 -2.34 -11.32
CA GLY A 458 0.67 -3.32 -11.24
C GLY A 458 0.27 -4.74 -11.71
N PRO A 459 1.19 -5.71 -11.62
CA PRO A 459 0.91 -7.10 -11.95
C PRO A 459 0.15 -7.78 -10.80
N THR A 460 -1.18 -7.73 -10.83
CA THR A 460 -2.02 -8.67 -10.07
C THR A 460 -2.10 -10.01 -10.81
N ASN A 461 -2.21 -11.13 -10.08
CA ASN A 461 -2.13 -12.50 -10.64
C ASN A 461 -3.40 -12.95 -11.42
N GLU A 462 -3.97 -12.06 -12.23
CA GLU A 462 -5.36 -12.10 -12.72
C GLU A 462 -5.51 -12.30 -14.24
N THR A 463 -4.61 -13.07 -14.86
CA THR A 463 -4.79 -13.53 -16.26
C THR A 463 -4.37 -14.98 -16.52
N PRO A 464 -5.25 -15.95 -16.24
CA PRO A 464 -5.30 -17.20 -16.99
C PRO A 464 -6.72 -17.48 -17.53
N GLY A 465 -6.95 -17.16 -18.81
CA GLY A 465 -8.18 -17.49 -19.53
C GLY A 465 -9.24 -16.37 -19.53
N VAL A 466 -9.36 -15.66 -20.66
CA VAL A 466 -10.41 -14.67 -20.90
C VAL A 466 -11.78 -15.36 -20.88
N PRO A 467 -12.71 -15.00 -19.98
CA PRO A 467 -14.08 -15.50 -20.04
C PRO A 467 -14.76 -15.01 -21.32
N LYS A 468 -15.59 -15.85 -21.95
CA LYS A 468 -16.54 -15.36 -22.96
C LYS A 468 -17.57 -14.46 -22.27
N TRP A 469 -17.34 -13.16 -22.33
CA TRP A 469 -18.29 -12.15 -21.89
C TRP A 469 -19.55 -12.20 -22.77
N HIS A 470 -20.55 -12.96 -22.34
CA HIS A 470 -21.91 -12.77 -22.82
C HIS A 470 -22.40 -11.39 -22.35
N TRP A 471 -22.92 -10.61 -23.29
CA TRP A 471 -23.29 -9.21 -23.08
C TRP A 471 -24.36 -9.05 -21.99
N HIS A 472 -23.96 -8.42 -20.88
CA HIS A 472 -24.86 -7.66 -20.03
C HIS A 472 -24.46 -6.18 -20.11
N PRO A 473 -25.30 -5.29 -20.68
CA PRO A 473 -24.99 -3.87 -20.70
C PRO A 473 -24.93 -3.33 -19.27
N ASN A 474 -23.87 -2.58 -19.01
CA ASN A 474 -23.48 -1.81 -17.82
C ASN A 474 -24.57 -1.69 -16.72
N PRO A 475 -24.32 -2.07 -15.45
CA PRO A 475 -25.26 -1.83 -14.35
C PRO A 475 -25.55 -0.33 -14.22
N ARG A 476 -26.74 0.09 -14.67
CA ARG A 476 -27.16 1.50 -14.63
C ARG A 476 -27.08 2.00 -13.20
N LEU A 477 -26.33 3.08 -12.99
CA LEU A 477 -26.35 3.80 -11.71
C LEU A 477 -27.80 4.26 -11.47
N ALA A 478 -28.35 3.91 -10.31
CA ALA A 478 -29.76 4.14 -10.01
C ALA A 478 -30.14 5.62 -10.23
N PRO A 479 -31.34 5.92 -10.79
CA PRO A 479 -31.74 7.29 -11.05
C PRO A 479 -31.72 8.14 -9.78
N VAL A 480 -31.20 9.35 -9.91
CA VAL A 480 -31.03 10.29 -8.80
C VAL A 480 -32.40 10.76 -8.30
N VAL A 481 -32.60 10.67 -6.99
CA VAL A 481 -33.82 11.12 -6.31
C VAL A 481 -34.02 12.64 -6.40
N PRO A 482 -35.25 13.15 -6.25
CA PRO A 482 -35.54 14.59 -6.20
C PRO A 482 -34.60 15.36 -5.27
N GLY A 483 -34.05 16.49 -5.74
CA GLY A 483 -33.08 17.29 -4.99
C GLY A 483 -31.65 16.72 -4.92
N GLY A 484 -31.43 15.47 -5.34
CA GLY A 484 -30.10 14.86 -5.38
C GLY A 484 -29.21 15.45 -6.48
N GLN A 485 -27.89 15.44 -6.26
CA GLN A 485 -26.91 15.87 -7.27
C GLN A 485 -26.88 14.88 -8.44
N CYS A 486 -26.84 15.43 -9.66
CA CYS A 486 -26.85 14.68 -10.93
C CYS A 486 -25.80 15.22 -11.93
N GLY A 487 -24.99 16.21 -11.56
CA GLY A 487 -23.99 16.80 -12.45
C GLY A 487 -23.06 17.82 -11.77
N GLY A 488 -22.14 18.35 -12.56
CA GLY A 488 -21.05 19.24 -12.14
C GLY A 488 -19.66 18.67 -12.51
N ALA A 489 -18.65 19.54 -12.66
CA ALA A 489 -17.32 19.20 -13.18
C ALA A 489 -16.53 18.12 -12.40
N LEU A 490 -16.95 17.75 -11.19
CA LEU A 490 -16.36 16.68 -10.38
C LEU A 490 -17.33 15.53 -10.08
N TRP A 491 -18.55 15.56 -10.64
CA TRP A 491 -19.56 14.53 -10.40
C TRP A 491 -19.24 13.24 -11.17
N ARG A 492 -19.30 12.10 -10.46
CA ARG A 492 -19.11 10.75 -11.03
C ARG A 492 -20.28 9.79 -10.73
N GLY A 493 -21.39 10.31 -10.22
CA GLY A 493 -22.60 9.53 -9.96
C GLY A 493 -23.53 9.46 -11.18
N SER A 494 -24.77 9.00 -10.99
CA SER A 494 -25.76 8.98 -12.07
C SER A 494 -26.10 10.40 -12.53
N VAL A 495 -26.41 10.54 -13.82
CA VAL A 495 -26.92 11.77 -14.46
C VAL A 495 -28.41 11.64 -14.83
N GLU A 496 -28.97 10.43 -14.72
CA GLU A 496 -30.38 10.13 -14.97
C GLU A 496 -31.17 10.46 -13.70
N CYS A 497 -32.15 11.37 -13.77
CA CYS A 497 -33.03 11.69 -12.65
C CYS A 497 -34.24 10.74 -12.59
N GLN A 498 -34.80 10.55 -11.41
CA GLN A 498 -36.06 9.82 -11.25
C GLN A 498 -37.20 10.51 -12.02
N GLY A 499 -38.08 9.73 -12.65
CA GLY A 499 -39.08 10.23 -13.61
C GLY A 499 -39.96 11.38 -13.08
N GLY A 500 -40.16 12.40 -13.91
CA GLY A 500 -40.77 13.68 -13.54
C GLY A 500 -39.77 14.77 -13.11
N TYR A 501 -38.48 14.44 -13.07
CA TYR A 501 -37.39 15.36 -12.75
C TYR A 501 -36.32 15.32 -13.85
N ALA A 502 -35.64 16.44 -14.07
CA ALA A 502 -34.49 16.57 -14.97
C ALA A 502 -33.30 17.18 -14.24
N CYS A 503 -32.10 16.91 -14.76
CA CYS A 503 -30.87 17.42 -14.16
C CYS A 503 -30.68 18.91 -14.49
N THR A 504 -30.96 19.78 -13.52
CA THR A 504 -30.87 21.24 -13.67
C THR A 504 -29.51 21.74 -13.18
N PRO A 505 -28.69 22.39 -14.04
CA PRO A 505 -27.43 22.97 -13.64
C PRO A 505 -27.64 24.22 -12.78
N VAL A 506 -26.86 24.36 -11.71
CA VAL A 506 -26.84 25.55 -10.84
C VAL A 506 -25.57 26.35 -11.08
N ASN A 507 -24.45 25.67 -11.28
CA ASN A 507 -23.15 26.24 -11.62
C ASN A 507 -22.25 25.14 -12.23
N GLY A 508 -21.02 25.48 -12.62
CA GLY A 508 -20.10 24.52 -13.24
C GLY A 508 -19.70 23.32 -12.37
N SER A 509 -19.87 23.37 -11.05
CA SER A 509 -19.52 22.28 -10.13
C SER A 509 -20.74 21.54 -9.54
N TYR A 510 -21.97 21.97 -9.83
CA TYR A 510 -23.19 21.38 -9.25
C TYR A 510 -24.44 21.50 -10.14
N SER A 511 -25.11 20.36 -10.33
CA SER A 511 -26.45 20.22 -10.94
C SER A 511 -27.30 19.27 -10.08
N TYR A 512 -28.61 19.51 -9.96
CA TYR A 512 -29.53 18.67 -9.17
C TYR A 512 -30.83 18.33 -9.89
N CYS A 513 -31.52 17.28 -9.45
CA CYS A 513 -32.80 16.86 -10.04
C CYS A 513 -33.96 17.77 -9.59
N ALA A 514 -34.46 18.60 -10.50
CA ALA A 514 -35.63 19.48 -10.31
C ALA A 514 -36.81 19.04 -11.19
N LEU A 515 -38.04 19.42 -10.82
CA LEU A 515 -39.27 19.01 -11.51
C LEU A 515 -39.31 19.48 -12.98
N THR A 516 -39.66 18.58 -13.90
CA THR A 516 -39.97 18.95 -15.29
C THR A 516 -41.42 19.41 -15.42
N GLY A 517 -41.64 20.69 -15.69
CA GLY A 517 -42.92 21.18 -16.24
C GLY A 517 -43.78 22.07 -15.36
N THR A 518 -43.20 23.06 -14.68
CA THR A 518 -43.95 24.28 -14.29
C THR A 518 -43.24 25.51 -14.82
N GLU A 519 -43.73 26.07 -15.93
CA GLU A 519 -43.31 27.38 -16.41
C GLU A 519 -43.77 28.46 -15.43
N ALA A 520 -42.82 29.21 -14.86
CA ALA A 520 -43.07 30.42 -14.10
C ALA A 520 -42.15 31.53 -14.67
N PRO A 521 -42.70 32.66 -15.15
CA PRO A 521 -41.93 33.60 -15.96
C PRO A 521 -41.03 34.49 -15.08
N PHE A 522 -39.72 34.23 -15.13
CA PHE A 522 -38.69 35.21 -14.79
C PHE A 522 -37.89 35.59 -16.04
N PRO A 523 -37.66 36.90 -16.31
CA PRO A 523 -36.99 37.33 -17.52
C PRO A 523 -35.51 36.92 -17.52
N ALA A 524 -35.01 36.47 -18.68
CA ALA A 524 -33.65 35.98 -18.82
C ALA A 524 -32.60 37.11 -18.63
N PRO A 525 -31.54 36.90 -17.83
CA PRO A 525 -30.41 37.82 -17.75
C PRO A 525 -29.55 37.71 -19.02
N THR A 526 -29.69 38.66 -19.93
CA THR A 526 -28.99 38.67 -21.22
C THR A 526 -27.55 39.20 -21.13
N SER A 527 -26.63 38.39 -20.59
CA SER A 527 -25.18 38.52 -20.87
C SER A 527 -24.41 37.24 -20.51
N PRO A 528 -23.35 36.88 -21.28
CA PRO A 528 -22.50 35.75 -20.93
C PRO A 528 -21.44 36.16 -19.89
N PRO A 529 -21.37 35.50 -18.71
CA PRO A 529 -20.28 35.72 -17.76
C PRO A 529 -19.02 34.99 -18.24
N VAL A 530 -18.20 35.65 -19.07
CA VAL A 530 -16.80 35.24 -19.30
C VAL A 530 -16.05 35.46 -17.98
N LEU A 531 -15.95 34.41 -17.19
CA LEU A 531 -15.45 34.48 -15.81
C LEU A 531 -13.91 34.54 -15.82
N ARG A 532 -13.34 35.76 -15.85
CA ARG A 532 -11.89 36.07 -15.87
C ARG A 532 -11.13 35.70 -14.58
N LEU A 533 -11.52 34.62 -13.90
CA LEU A 533 -10.99 34.21 -12.61
C LEU A 533 -9.48 33.92 -12.74
N GLY A 534 -8.64 34.63 -11.98
CA GLY A 534 -7.18 34.50 -12.06
C GLY A 534 -6.51 35.26 -13.23
N GLU A 535 -7.22 36.07 -14.01
CA GLU A 535 -6.57 37.01 -14.95
C GLU A 535 -6.01 38.23 -14.19
N ASP A 536 -4.93 38.85 -14.72
CA ASP A 536 -4.42 40.11 -14.16
C ASP A 536 -5.40 41.24 -14.48
N CYS A 537 -5.81 41.97 -13.45
CA CYS A 537 -6.91 42.93 -13.53
C CYS A 537 -6.49 44.36 -13.19
N TYR A 538 -5.25 44.60 -12.72
CA TYR A 538 -4.91 45.87 -12.07
C TYR A 538 -5.10 47.08 -13.00
N GLU A 539 -4.49 47.03 -14.20
CA GLU A 539 -4.62 48.10 -15.20
C GLU A 539 -6.06 48.22 -15.72
N ALA A 540 -6.72 47.08 -15.97
CA ALA A 540 -8.08 47.02 -16.50
C ALA A 540 -9.15 47.55 -15.52
N CYS A 541 -8.85 47.49 -14.22
CA CYS A 541 -9.65 48.08 -13.13
C CYS A 541 -9.22 49.51 -12.75
N GLY A 542 -8.37 50.16 -13.56
CA GLY A 542 -7.97 51.55 -13.36
C GLY A 542 -6.85 51.75 -12.32
N ASN A 543 -6.00 50.75 -12.12
CA ASN A 543 -4.93 50.70 -11.11
C ASN A 543 -5.44 50.77 -9.66
N GLN A 544 -6.56 50.10 -9.39
CA GLN A 544 -7.15 49.98 -8.05
C GLN A 544 -7.63 48.54 -7.81
N GLY A 545 -7.47 48.06 -6.58
CA GLY A 545 -8.08 46.81 -6.12
C GLY A 545 -9.54 47.03 -5.68
N GLY A 546 -10.33 45.96 -5.66
CA GLY A 546 -11.75 45.95 -5.26
C GLY A 546 -12.73 45.55 -6.36
N VAL A 547 -14.01 45.83 -6.14
CA VAL A 547 -15.08 45.53 -7.11
C VAL A 547 -14.91 46.34 -8.40
N CYS A 548 -14.86 45.63 -9.53
CA CYS A 548 -14.50 46.20 -10.83
C CYS A 548 -15.30 45.55 -11.96
N SER A 549 -15.83 46.34 -12.89
CA SER A 549 -16.70 45.86 -13.98
C SER A 549 -16.01 44.87 -14.93
N TRP A 550 -14.70 44.99 -15.12
CA TRP A 550 -13.90 44.09 -15.97
C TRP A 550 -13.79 42.67 -15.40
N CYS A 551 -13.70 42.53 -14.07
CA CYS A 551 -13.79 41.24 -13.38
C CYS A 551 -15.22 40.66 -13.32
N GLY A 552 -16.23 41.47 -13.62
CA GLY A 552 -17.65 41.09 -13.55
C GLY A 552 -18.25 41.17 -12.14
N PRO A 553 -19.60 41.07 -12.02
CA PRO A 553 -20.35 41.47 -10.83
C PRO A 553 -20.16 40.57 -9.59
N GLU A 554 -19.52 39.41 -9.70
CA GLU A 554 -19.32 38.45 -8.61
C GLU A 554 -17.88 38.44 -8.06
N LEU A 555 -16.94 39.05 -8.78
CA LEU A 555 -15.51 39.03 -8.46
C LEU A 555 -15.02 40.40 -7.95
N ALA A 556 -13.85 40.42 -7.32
CA ALA A 556 -13.06 41.62 -7.04
C ALA A 556 -11.63 41.44 -7.56
N CYS A 557 -11.01 42.54 -7.96
CA CYS A 557 -9.61 42.60 -8.35
C CYS A 557 -8.74 42.74 -7.10
N CYS A 558 -8.03 41.69 -6.70
CA CYS A 558 -7.37 41.64 -5.39
C CYS A 558 -5.97 41.03 -5.47
N ARG A 559 -5.08 41.39 -4.55
CA ARG A 559 -3.71 40.87 -4.46
C ARG A 559 -3.40 40.33 -3.06
N PHE A 560 -2.85 39.12 -3.01
CA PHE A 560 -2.55 38.42 -1.77
C PHE A 560 -1.70 39.27 -0.80
N GLY A 561 -2.32 39.69 0.31
CA GLY A 561 -1.66 40.44 1.38
C GLY A 561 -1.35 41.90 1.08
N TRP A 562 -1.95 42.51 0.05
CA TRP A 562 -1.69 43.92 -0.28
C TRP A 562 -2.38 44.87 0.72
N PRO A 563 -1.66 45.76 1.45
CA PRO A 563 -2.26 46.56 2.52
C PRO A 563 -3.27 47.60 2.05
N SER A 564 -3.18 48.05 0.79
CA SER A 564 -4.07 49.06 0.21
C SER A 564 -5.33 48.48 -0.43
N ASP A 565 -5.52 47.16 -0.40
CA ASP A 565 -6.71 46.55 -0.97
C ASP A 565 -7.95 46.78 -0.06
N PRO A 566 -9.12 47.01 -0.66
CA PRO A 566 -10.34 47.31 0.09
C PRO A 566 -10.90 46.08 0.82
N PRO A 567 -11.86 46.25 1.74
CA PRO A 567 -12.28 45.20 2.66
C PRO A 567 -12.75 43.90 2.00
N GLU A 568 -13.33 43.94 0.80
CA GLU A 568 -13.78 42.77 0.04
C GLU A 568 -12.66 41.82 -0.41
N CYS A 569 -11.39 42.25 -0.38
CA CYS A 569 -10.23 41.41 -0.65
C CYS A 569 -9.71 40.67 0.60
N ARG A 570 -10.20 41.00 1.80
CA ARG A 570 -9.72 40.44 3.08
C ARG A 570 -10.37 39.08 3.34
N GLY A 571 -9.56 38.08 3.67
CA GLY A 571 -10.04 36.71 3.93
C GLY A 571 -10.43 35.94 2.66
N VAL A 572 -10.23 36.49 1.46
CA VAL A 572 -10.37 35.72 0.22
C VAL A 572 -9.16 34.80 0.04
N HIS A 573 -9.40 33.60 -0.48
CA HIS A 573 -8.39 32.57 -0.73
C HIS A 573 -8.49 32.06 -2.17
N GLY A 574 -7.44 31.42 -2.69
CA GLY A 574 -7.40 30.84 -4.04
C GLY A 574 -6.57 31.61 -5.08
N TYR A 575 -5.76 32.58 -4.67
CA TYR A 575 -4.86 33.34 -5.55
C TYR A 575 -3.91 32.44 -6.36
N THR A 576 -3.85 32.64 -7.68
CA THR A 576 -2.89 31.99 -8.58
C THR A 576 -1.48 32.59 -8.47
N ALA A 577 -1.37 33.90 -8.20
CA ALA A 577 -0.11 34.62 -8.04
C ALA A 577 -0.15 35.55 -6.81
N LYS A 578 1.01 35.73 -6.15
CA LYS A 578 1.12 36.56 -4.93
C LYS A 578 1.57 38.01 -5.19
N TRP A 579 1.90 38.34 -6.44
CA TRP A 579 2.62 39.58 -6.81
C TRP A 579 1.87 40.49 -7.80
N ARG A 580 0.66 40.12 -8.21
CA ARG A 580 -0.25 40.91 -9.05
C ARG A 580 -1.65 40.93 -8.42
N HIS A 581 -2.52 41.80 -8.93
CA HIS A 581 -3.94 41.73 -8.64
C HIS A 581 -4.61 40.79 -9.63
N GLU A 582 -5.54 39.96 -9.17
CA GLU A 582 -6.31 39.06 -10.01
C GLU A 582 -7.78 39.01 -9.61
N CYS A 583 -8.66 38.71 -10.56
CA CYS A 583 -10.10 38.62 -10.29
C CYS A 583 -10.41 37.36 -9.46
N ILE A 584 -10.94 37.52 -8.25
CA ILE A 584 -11.28 36.45 -7.30
C ILE A 584 -12.67 36.59 -6.70
N SER A 585 -13.27 35.48 -6.23
CA SER A 585 -14.67 35.42 -5.80
C SER A 585 -14.93 36.00 -4.40
N ARG A 586 -15.98 36.82 -4.28
CA ARG A 586 -16.33 37.54 -3.02
C ARG A 586 -17.20 36.74 -2.04
N ARG A 587 -17.68 35.54 -2.40
CA ARG A 587 -18.82 34.89 -1.72
C ARG A 587 -18.52 34.21 -0.37
N ASN A 588 -17.29 34.22 0.14
CA ASN A 588 -16.92 33.50 1.37
C ASN A 588 -17.23 34.24 2.69
N SER A 589 -17.93 35.38 2.66
CA SER A 589 -18.10 36.27 3.83
C SER A 589 -19.54 36.69 4.13
N ALA A 590 -20.56 36.01 3.56
CA ALA A 590 -21.94 36.51 3.50
C ALA A 590 -22.98 35.67 4.28
N ASN A 591 -22.59 34.97 5.36
CA ASN A 591 -23.53 34.10 6.10
C ASN A 591 -23.30 34.04 7.64
N ASP A 592 -22.86 35.13 8.26
CA ASP A 592 -22.91 35.29 9.73
C ASP A 592 -23.07 36.76 10.14
N THR A 593 -24.29 37.18 10.50
CA THR A 593 -24.59 38.44 11.19
C THR A 593 -26.04 38.45 11.71
N SER A 594 -26.26 38.99 12.93
CA SER A 594 -27.52 38.96 13.72
C SER A 594 -27.70 37.65 14.52
N VAL A 595 -27.88 37.65 15.85
CA VAL A 595 -28.35 38.69 16.80
C VAL A 595 -27.40 38.84 18.01
N ILE A 596 -27.30 40.04 18.59
CA ILE A 596 -26.57 40.31 19.86
C ILE A 596 -27.54 40.45 21.05
N GLY A 597 -27.18 39.93 22.23
CA GLY A 597 -27.85 40.30 23.49
C GLY A 597 -27.33 39.57 24.74
N GLY A 598 -26.56 40.26 25.58
CA GLY A 598 -26.17 39.79 26.91
C GLY A 598 -24.84 40.35 27.42
N ALA A 599 -24.86 41.16 28.48
CA ALA A 599 -23.67 41.75 29.09
C ALA A 599 -23.59 41.41 30.59
N VAL A 600 -22.37 41.18 31.11
CA VAL A 600 -22.09 40.94 32.54
C VAL A 600 -20.80 41.67 32.92
N PRO A 601 -20.75 42.45 34.01
CA PRO A 601 -19.60 43.29 34.35
C PRO A 601 -18.61 42.66 35.36
N GLY A 602 -17.31 42.87 35.11
CA GLY A 602 -16.33 43.27 36.12
C GLY A 602 -15.86 42.27 37.20
N ALA A 603 -14.60 41.82 37.09
CA ALA A 603 -13.78 41.35 38.21
C ALA A 603 -12.33 41.87 38.07
N PRO A 604 -11.65 42.28 39.16
CA PRO A 604 -10.33 42.92 39.08
C PRO A 604 -9.17 41.91 38.94
N MET A 605 -8.15 42.26 38.15
CA MET A 605 -6.95 41.43 37.95
C MET A 605 -5.81 41.82 38.92
N GLY A 606 -5.15 40.82 39.51
CA GLY A 606 -4.04 40.98 40.45
C GLY A 606 -2.64 41.18 39.80
N PRO A 607 -1.57 41.32 40.62
CA PRO A 607 -0.27 41.83 40.20
C PRO A 607 0.65 40.82 39.46
N PHE A 608 0.11 40.06 38.51
CA PHE A 608 0.88 39.06 37.75
C PHE A 608 2.00 39.64 36.86
N TRP A 609 1.92 40.92 36.49
CA TRP A 609 2.90 41.59 35.61
C TRP A 609 4.32 41.67 36.19
N LEU A 610 4.49 41.65 37.52
CA LEU A 610 5.82 41.72 38.16
C LEU A 610 6.66 40.45 37.98
N PHE A 611 6.05 39.30 37.73
CA PHE A 611 6.79 38.04 37.49
C PHE A 611 7.33 37.95 36.07
N PHE A 612 6.58 38.39 35.06
CA PHE A 612 7.00 38.34 33.66
C PHE A 612 8.15 39.30 33.35
N THR A 613 8.21 40.47 33.97
CA THR A 613 9.32 41.43 33.79
C THR A 613 10.63 40.91 34.39
N LEU A 614 10.57 40.26 35.57
CA LEU A 614 11.73 39.62 36.20
C LEU A 614 12.27 38.45 35.38
N ALA A 615 11.38 37.59 34.85
CA ALA A 615 11.77 36.47 33.99
C ALA A 615 12.49 36.93 32.71
N ALA A 616 11.93 37.95 32.02
CA ALA A 616 12.53 38.49 30.80
C ALA A 616 13.92 39.10 31.03
N LEU A 617 14.12 39.81 32.14
CA LEU A 617 15.43 40.36 32.53
C LEU A 617 16.48 39.26 32.75
N CYS A 618 16.08 38.16 33.39
CA CYS A 618 16.97 37.03 33.68
C CYS A 618 17.49 36.32 32.41
N CYS A 619 16.67 36.26 31.34
CA CYS A 619 17.06 35.65 30.06
C CYS A 619 17.93 36.56 29.19
N LEU A 620 17.73 37.89 29.23
CA LEU A 620 18.43 38.82 28.32
C LEU A 620 19.84 39.21 28.80
N LEU A 621 20.07 39.26 30.12
CA LEU A 621 21.39 39.57 30.70
C LEU A 621 22.55 38.67 30.21
N PRO A 622 22.45 37.32 30.24
CA PRO A 622 23.55 36.46 29.79
C PRO A 622 23.84 36.59 28.28
N LEU A 623 22.81 36.80 27.44
CA LEU A 623 22.98 37.02 26.01
C LEU A 623 23.73 38.33 25.72
N LEU A 624 23.41 39.40 26.47
CA LEU A 624 24.05 40.71 26.31
C LEU A 624 25.51 40.67 26.81
N LEU A 625 25.81 39.93 27.88
CA LEU A 625 27.18 39.68 28.34
C LEU A 625 28.01 38.88 27.31
N TRP A 626 27.43 37.85 26.68
CA TRP A 626 28.09 37.08 25.61
C TRP A 626 28.37 37.92 24.36
N TYR A 627 27.42 38.78 23.97
CA TYR A 627 27.59 39.71 22.86
C TYR A 627 28.69 40.75 23.11
N LEU A 628 28.79 41.29 24.34
CA LEU A 628 29.88 42.20 24.69
C LEU A 628 31.25 41.50 24.73
N HIS A 629 31.32 40.23 25.12
CA HIS A 629 32.57 39.48 25.15
C HIS A 629 33.11 39.19 23.74
N SER A 630 32.24 38.87 22.79
CA SER A 630 32.64 38.51 21.41
C SER A 630 33.16 39.69 20.56
N ILE A 631 32.97 40.93 21.00
CA ILE A 631 33.50 42.14 20.33
C ILE A 631 34.95 42.45 20.75
N GLY A 632 35.47 41.85 21.82
CA GLY A 632 36.76 42.24 22.43
C GLY A 632 38.06 41.74 21.76
N CYS A 633 38.01 40.74 20.87
CA CYS A 633 39.21 40.03 20.41
C CYS A 633 39.49 40.21 18.91
N GLY A 634 39.97 41.39 18.52
CA GLY A 634 40.41 41.71 17.15
C GLY A 634 41.89 42.11 17.05
N GLN A 635 42.62 41.41 16.18
CA GLN A 635 44.00 41.69 15.71
C GLN A 635 45.19 41.55 16.69
N ARG A 636 46.08 40.61 16.37
CA ARG A 636 47.51 40.91 16.22
C ARG A 636 48.10 40.11 15.04
N GLU A 637 49.26 40.53 14.54
CA GLU A 637 49.73 40.32 13.16
C GLU A 637 51.07 39.54 13.10
N ARG A 638 51.43 39.05 11.90
CA ARG A 638 52.76 38.59 11.42
C ARG A 638 53.09 37.11 11.67
N ARG A 639 53.89 36.40 10.87
CA ARG A 639 54.46 36.43 9.47
C ARG A 639 55.80 35.67 9.56
N GLN A 640 56.32 35.19 8.43
CA GLN A 640 57.55 34.35 8.30
C GLN A 640 57.30 32.87 8.71
N HIS A 641 57.97 31.87 8.14
CA HIS A 641 59.19 31.89 7.30
C HIS A 641 59.07 31.08 5.99
N ARG A 642 59.93 31.40 5.01
CA ARG A 642 60.13 30.68 3.72
C ARG A 642 61.63 30.49 3.44
N LYS A 643 62.07 29.27 3.09
CA LYS A 643 63.37 28.85 2.50
C LYS A 643 63.10 27.51 1.78
N THR A 644 63.45 27.13 0.54
CA THR A 644 64.31 27.58 -0.60
C THR A 644 65.51 26.64 -0.88
N ARG A 645 65.28 25.62 -1.73
CA ARG A 645 66.21 24.87 -2.65
C ARG A 645 65.36 23.90 -3.50
N SER A 646 65.48 23.58 -4.80
CA SER A 646 66.32 23.95 -5.98
C SER A 646 67.53 23.07 -6.37
N ILE A 647 67.63 22.75 -7.67
CA ILE A 647 68.79 22.19 -8.46
C ILE A 647 69.04 20.67 -8.23
N SER A 648 69.23 19.79 -9.23
CA SER A 648 69.16 19.83 -10.73
C SER A 648 69.19 18.42 -11.36
N GLN A 649 69.00 18.32 -12.69
CA GLN A 649 69.41 17.20 -13.61
C GLN A 649 68.70 15.84 -13.42
N SER A 650 68.51 14.92 -14.39
CA SER A 650 68.69 14.71 -15.86
C SER A 650 69.24 13.28 -16.10
N SER A 651 69.24 12.79 -17.35
CA SER A 651 69.43 11.39 -17.78
C SER A 651 68.14 10.55 -17.61
N ASP A 652 67.56 9.87 -18.61
CA ASP A 652 68.04 9.16 -19.83
C ASP A 652 68.65 7.77 -19.60
N SER A 653 68.42 6.89 -20.59
CA SER A 653 68.72 5.45 -20.67
C SER A 653 67.74 4.51 -19.94
N ASP A 654 67.47 3.27 -20.38
CA ASP A 654 67.20 2.66 -21.70
C ASP A 654 67.28 1.11 -21.57
N LEU A 655 66.67 0.40 -22.53
CA LEU A 655 66.94 -0.98 -22.98
C LEU A 655 66.53 -2.21 -22.13
N GLU A 656 65.90 -3.14 -22.88
CA GLU A 656 65.94 -4.62 -22.85
C GLU A 656 65.33 -5.35 -21.62
N ASP A 657 64.32 -6.22 -21.75
CA ASP A 657 64.10 -7.40 -22.62
C ASP A 657 65.06 -8.57 -22.39
N SER A 658 64.53 -9.69 -21.85
CA SER A 658 64.78 -11.06 -22.34
C SER A 658 63.96 -12.13 -21.59
N GLU A 659 63.64 -13.21 -22.28
CA GLU A 659 62.88 -14.37 -21.78
C GLU A 659 63.80 -15.49 -21.21
N GLY A 660 63.23 -16.46 -20.47
CA GLY A 660 63.92 -17.66 -19.98
C GLY A 660 63.37 -18.12 -18.62
N SER A 661 62.46 -19.11 -18.46
CA SER A 661 62.24 -20.43 -19.08
C SER A 661 63.05 -21.58 -18.41
N GLN A 662 62.33 -22.59 -17.91
CA GLN A 662 62.79 -23.93 -17.48
C GLN A 662 63.69 -24.00 -16.21
N SER A 663 63.81 -25.12 -15.46
CA SER A 663 62.90 -26.27 -15.25
C SER A 663 63.37 -27.18 -14.09
N GLY A 664 62.51 -27.43 -13.08
CA GLY A 664 62.39 -28.69 -12.32
C GLY A 664 63.38 -29.06 -11.21
N LYS A 665 62.83 -29.77 -10.18
CA LYS A 665 63.47 -30.71 -9.23
C LYS A 665 64.42 -30.12 -8.16
N ASP A 666 64.48 -30.57 -6.90
CA ASP A 666 64.04 -31.83 -6.25
C ASP A 666 63.46 -31.64 -4.80
N VAL A 667 63.21 -32.75 -4.10
CA VAL A 667 62.45 -33.00 -2.84
C VAL A 667 63.41 -33.35 -1.66
N PRO A 668 63.06 -33.38 -0.34
CA PRO A 668 61.82 -33.04 0.41
C PRO A 668 62.00 -32.01 1.57
N LEU A 669 60.88 -31.59 2.18
CA LEU A 669 60.80 -31.46 3.66
C LEU A 669 59.38 -31.76 4.17
N VAL A 670 59.25 -32.42 5.32
CA VAL A 670 57.98 -32.92 5.86
C VAL A 670 57.37 -31.94 6.86
N SER A 671 56.07 -31.66 6.71
CA SER A 671 55.22 -31.16 7.80
C SER A 671 53.82 -31.75 7.69
N ARG A 672 53.26 -32.18 8.83
CA ARG A 672 51.87 -32.66 8.95
C ARG A 672 50.96 -31.48 9.31
N SER A 673 49.82 -31.39 8.65
CA SER A 673 48.64 -30.69 9.16
C SER A 673 47.41 -31.54 8.86
N SER A 674 46.79 -32.10 9.90
CA SER A 674 45.64 -33.01 9.76
C SER A 674 44.39 -32.28 9.29
N GLY A 675 43.75 -32.84 8.26
CA GLY A 675 42.59 -32.27 7.59
C GLY A 675 42.36 -32.99 6.26
N ASP A 676 42.41 -34.32 6.29
CA ASP A 676 42.31 -35.16 5.09
C ASP A 676 40.92 -34.97 4.47
N ASP A 677 40.88 -34.58 3.19
CA ASP A 677 39.62 -34.19 2.56
C ASP A 677 38.72 -35.42 2.36
N LEU A 678 37.45 -35.30 2.75
CA LEU A 678 36.54 -36.45 2.80
C LEU A 678 36.24 -37.02 1.39
N PHE A 679 36.48 -36.22 0.35
CA PHE A 679 36.40 -36.66 -1.04
C PHE A 679 37.53 -37.62 -1.41
N ASP A 680 38.79 -37.27 -1.15
CA ASP A 680 39.98 -38.10 -1.45
C ASP A 680 39.95 -39.46 -0.71
N LEU A 681 39.20 -39.54 0.39
CA LEU A 681 38.96 -40.76 1.16
C LEU A 681 37.88 -41.69 0.59
N ILE A 682 37.06 -41.22 -0.36
CA ILE A 682 35.96 -41.97 -0.98
C ILE A 682 36.21 -42.17 -2.48
N ASP A 683 36.68 -41.13 -3.18
CA ASP A 683 37.18 -41.21 -4.55
C ASP A 683 38.55 -41.90 -4.57
N ALA A 684 38.52 -43.23 -4.49
CA ALA A 684 39.72 -44.07 -4.45
C ALA A 684 40.53 -44.06 -5.76
N ASN A 685 40.00 -43.48 -6.85
CA ASN A 685 40.66 -43.43 -8.16
C ASN A 685 41.16 -42.02 -8.56
N HIS A 686 40.62 -40.97 -7.93
CA HIS A 686 40.95 -39.55 -8.07
C HIS A 686 40.58 -38.94 -9.44
N ASP A 687 39.49 -39.40 -10.08
CA ASP A 687 38.92 -38.77 -11.29
C ASP A 687 37.92 -37.63 -11.00
N GLY A 688 37.53 -37.44 -9.74
CA GLY A 688 36.57 -36.44 -9.29
C GLY A 688 35.11 -36.90 -9.31
N ILE A 689 34.83 -38.18 -9.60
CA ILE A 689 33.48 -38.73 -9.72
C ILE A 689 33.36 -40.02 -8.88
N ILE A 690 32.98 -39.85 -7.61
CA ILE A 690 32.68 -40.99 -6.71
C ILE A 690 31.64 -41.91 -7.35
N THR A 691 32.04 -43.15 -7.67
CA THR A 691 31.13 -44.19 -8.19
C THR A 691 30.32 -44.85 -7.08
N GLU A 692 29.22 -45.53 -7.44
CA GLU A 692 28.39 -46.27 -6.48
C GLU A 692 29.18 -47.41 -5.81
N GLU A 693 30.10 -48.05 -6.54
CA GLU A 693 31.02 -49.08 -6.06
C GLU A 693 32.12 -48.57 -5.12
N GLU A 694 32.43 -47.28 -5.17
CA GLU A 694 33.38 -46.62 -4.26
C GLU A 694 32.67 -46.12 -3.00
N TYR A 695 31.52 -45.47 -3.16
CA TYR A 695 30.67 -45.05 -2.04
C TYR A 695 30.28 -46.22 -1.14
N ASN A 696 29.76 -47.32 -1.72
CA ASN A 696 29.39 -48.51 -0.94
C ASN A 696 30.58 -49.19 -0.25
N ARG A 697 31.79 -49.06 -0.83
CA ARG A 697 33.04 -49.59 -0.26
C ARG A 697 33.52 -48.76 0.93
N ALA A 698 33.48 -47.43 0.80
CA ALA A 698 33.80 -46.51 1.89
C ALA A 698 32.83 -46.63 3.07
N MET A 699 31.53 -46.84 2.78
CA MET A 699 30.47 -47.00 3.78
C MET A 699 30.38 -48.41 4.40
N GLY A 700 31.28 -49.34 4.04
CA GLY A 700 31.39 -50.66 4.65
C GLY A 700 30.22 -51.62 4.38
N ALA A 701 29.44 -51.38 3.33
CA ALA A 701 28.27 -52.19 3.00
C ALA A 701 28.67 -53.55 2.41
N ALA A 702 28.58 -54.62 3.21
CA ALA A 702 28.86 -55.98 2.73
C ALA A 702 27.80 -56.45 1.71
N PRO A 703 28.19 -56.96 0.53
CA PRO A 703 27.24 -57.36 -0.51
C PRO A 703 26.46 -58.63 -0.10
N ALA A 704 25.15 -58.60 -0.29
CA ALA A 704 24.28 -59.75 -0.03
C ALA A 704 24.51 -60.87 -1.08
N ALA A 705 24.57 -62.12 -0.62
CA ALA A 705 24.76 -63.28 -1.51
C ALA A 705 23.49 -63.59 -2.34
N PRO A 706 23.64 -64.07 -3.59
CA PRO A 706 22.51 -64.35 -4.48
C PRO A 706 21.73 -65.61 -4.05
N VAL A 707 20.40 -65.51 -4.04
CA VAL A 707 19.47 -66.63 -3.78
C VAL A 707 19.03 -67.27 -5.10
N SER A 708 19.07 -68.60 -5.19
CA SER A 708 18.78 -69.34 -6.42
C SER A 708 17.30 -69.42 -6.81
N THR A 709 17.04 -69.60 -8.12
CA THR A 709 15.72 -69.72 -8.73
C THR A 709 15.13 -71.15 -8.66
N MET A 710 13.83 -71.29 -8.35
CA MET A 710 13.03 -72.48 -8.69
C MET A 710 11.55 -72.17 -9.03
N VAL A 711 11.29 -71.94 -10.32
CA VAL A 711 10.42 -72.78 -11.18
C VAL A 711 9.02 -73.24 -10.68
N VAL A 712 7.97 -72.70 -11.36
CA VAL A 712 6.64 -73.29 -11.70
C VAL A 712 5.51 -73.38 -10.65
N GLY A 713 4.30 -72.93 -11.05
CA GLY A 713 3.01 -73.26 -10.40
C GLY A 713 1.80 -72.38 -10.81
N GLN A 714 1.01 -72.80 -11.79
CA GLN A 714 -0.38 -72.36 -12.07
C GLN A 714 -1.32 -73.60 -11.96
N PRO A 715 -2.68 -73.54 -12.08
CA PRO A 715 -3.63 -72.42 -12.31
C PRO A 715 -4.88 -72.43 -11.38
N VAL A 716 -5.94 -71.67 -11.78
CA VAL A 716 -7.41 -71.92 -11.65
C VAL A 716 -8.23 -70.83 -10.92
N MET A 717 -9.38 -70.47 -11.52
CA MET A 717 -10.39 -69.54 -10.96
C MET A 717 -11.58 -70.28 -10.34
N THR A 718 -12.29 -69.62 -9.41
CA THR A 718 -13.74 -69.84 -9.18
C THR A 718 -14.44 -68.58 -8.65
N GLN A 719 -15.74 -68.45 -8.91
CA GLN A 719 -16.60 -67.33 -8.47
C GLN A 719 -17.48 -67.73 -7.28
N ALA A 720 -17.97 -66.76 -6.48
CA ALA A 720 -19.04 -66.99 -5.50
C ALA A 720 -19.99 -65.77 -5.33
N VAL A 721 -21.29 -66.08 -5.22
CA VAL A 721 -22.46 -65.18 -5.24
C VAL A 721 -22.82 -64.65 -3.82
N PRO A 722 -23.42 -63.44 -3.65
CA PRO A 722 -23.71 -62.84 -2.33
C PRO A 722 -24.96 -63.37 -1.61
N ARG A 723 -25.16 -62.98 -0.34
CA ARG A 723 -26.36 -63.26 0.50
C ARG A 723 -26.74 -62.11 1.44
N SER A 724 -28.02 -62.12 1.87
CA SER A 724 -28.75 -61.25 2.82
C SER A 724 -30.11 -61.93 3.15
N PRO A 725 -30.94 -61.53 4.15
CA PRO A 725 -30.78 -60.57 5.27
C PRO A 725 -31.24 -61.20 6.64
N THR A 726 -32.10 -60.51 7.42
CA THR A 726 -32.82 -60.89 8.69
C THR A 726 -31.96 -60.89 9.99
N VAL A 727 -32.43 -60.50 11.20
CA VAL A 727 -33.76 -60.10 11.77
C VAL A 727 -33.60 -58.85 12.69
N ALA A 728 -34.70 -58.16 13.06
CA ALA A 728 -34.75 -57.06 14.05
C ALA A 728 -34.85 -57.53 15.52
N PRO A 729 -34.90 -56.60 16.52
CA PRO A 729 -36.20 -56.37 17.16
C PRO A 729 -36.53 -54.88 17.50
N THR A 730 -37.76 -54.67 17.99
CA THR A 730 -38.46 -53.37 18.15
C THR A 730 -38.38 -52.78 19.57
N LEU A 731 -38.48 -51.44 19.69
CA LEU A 731 -38.99 -50.77 20.90
C LEU A 731 -39.76 -49.46 20.56
N VAL A 732 -40.46 -48.88 21.53
CA VAL A 732 -41.62 -47.98 21.32
C VAL A 732 -41.33 -46.51 21.66
N GLY A 733 -42.02 -45.58 20.98
CA GLY A 733 -41.87 -44.12 21.14
C GLY A 733 -42.58 -43.50 22.37
N PRO A 734 -42.75 -42.17 22.39
CA PRO A 734 -44.07 -41.63 21.99
C PRO A 734 -44.01 -40.39 21.06
N MET A 735 -45.20 -39.89 20.67
CA MET A 735 -45.42 -38.86 19.63
C MET A 735 -45.63 -37.44 20.18
N ILE A 736 -45.32 -36.42 19.35
CA ILE A 736 -45.86 -35.04 19.43
C ILE A 736 -46.24 -34.60 17.99
N PRO A 737 -47.40 -33.93 17.77
CA PRO A 737 -47.96 -33.74 16.42
C PRO A 737 -47.51 -32.46 15.69
N PRO A 738 -47.53 -32.44 14.34
CA PRO A 738 -47.34 -31.23 13.53
C PRO A 738 -48.66 -30.44 13.30
N PRO A 739 -48.60 -29.11 13.09
CA PRO A 739 -49.76 -28.26 12.76
C PRO A 739 -50.26 -28.47 11.31
N PRO A 740 -51.50 -28.03 10.98
CA PRO A 740 -52.23 -28.51 9.79
C PRO A 740 -51.85 -27.81 8.46
N ARG A 741 -52.10 -28.52 7.36
CA ARG A 741 -52.15 -27.96 6.00
C ARG A 741 -53.38 -27.06 5.84
N ALA A 742 -53.21 -25.89 5.21
CA ALA A 742 -54.29 -25.14 4.58
C ALA A 742 -54.54 -25.68 3.14
N SER A 743 -55.79 -25.65 2.69
CA SER A 743 -56.20 -26.21 1.40
C SER A 743 -55.92 -25.27 0.21
N ALA A 744 -55.75 -25.86 -0.97
CA ALA A 744 -55.58 -25.13 -2.23
C ALA A 744 -56.88 -24.45 -2.69
N ALA A 745 -56.74 -23.34 -3.41
CA ALA A 745 -57.80 -22.74 -4.23
C ALA A 745 -57.33 -22.68 -5.69
N ASN A 746 -58.17 -23.13 -6.62
CA ASN A 746 -57.86 -23.12 -8.06
C ASN A 746 -58.01 -21.72 -8.67
N LEU A 747 -56.98 -21.25 -9.38
CA LEU A 747 -57.12 -20.39 -10.55
C LEU A 747 -56.15 -20.86 -11.63
N GLY A 748 -56.62 -20.97 -12.87
CA GLY A 748 -55.85 -21.54 -13.99
C GLY A 748 -54.98 -20.52 -14.74
N PRO A 749 -53.99 -20.97 -15.52
CA PRO A 749 -53.14 -20.08 -16.30
C PRO A 749 -53.87 -19.54 -17.54
N LEU A 750 -53.96 -18.21 -17.64
CA LEU A 750 -54.32 -17.54 -18.90
C LEU A 750 -53.10 -17.52 -19.84
N MET A 751 -53.26 -18.11 -21.02
CA MET A 751 -52.28 -17.99 -22.10
C MET A 751 -52.33 -16.60 -22.75
N VAL A 752 -51.17 -15.98 -22.96
CA VAL A 752 -50.99 -14.84 -23.88
C VAL A 752 -49.74 -15.14 -24.73
N PRO A 753 -49.82 -15.08 -26.08
CA PRO A 753 -48.73 -15.48 -26.95
C PRO A 753 -47.63 -14.42 -27.09
N ALA A 754 -46.40 -14.87 -27.36
CA ALA A 754 -45.29 -13.98 -27.72
C ALA A 754 -45.39 -13.50 -29.19
N PRO A 755 -44.92 -12.28 -29.51
CA PRO A 755 -44.90 -11.78 -30.89
C PRO A 755 -43.80 -12.46 -31.72
N ALA A 756 -44.09 -12.75 -32.99
CA ALA A 756 -43.15 -13.36 -33.93
C ALA A 756 -42.23 -12.32 -34.61
N PRO A 757 -40.99 -12.69 -34.98
CA PRO A 757 -40.10 -11.82 -35.74
C PRO A 757 -40.56 -11.71 -37.22
N PRO A 758 -40.34 -10.57 -37.89
CA PRO A 758 -40.73 -10.36 -39.29
C PRO A 758 -39.85 -11.16 -40.26
N GLN A 759 -40.46 -11.77 -41.26
CA GLN A 759 -39.74 -12.48 -42.34
C GLN A 759 -39.21 -11.48 -43.39
N GLY A 760 -37.89 -11.32 -43.44
CA GLY A 760 -37.21 -10.58 -44.51
C GLY A 760 -37.18 -11.37 -45.82
N ARG A 761 -37.68 -10.77 -46.89
CA ARG A 761 -37.85 -11.39 -48.21
C ARG A 761 -36.51 -11.46 -48.97
N LEU A 762 -36.19 -12.64 -49.51
CA LEU A 762 -35.16 -12.82 -50.53
C LEU A 762 -35.74 -12.50 -51.91
N ASP A 763 -35.18 -11.50 -52.60
CA ASP A 763 -35.35 -11.32 -54.05
C ASP A 763 -33.98 -11.45 -54.74
N LEU A 764 -33.94 -12.10 -55.90
CA LEU A 764 -32.73 -12.38 -56.66
C LEU A 764 -32.16 -11.12 -57.32
N ILE A 765 -30.82 -10.99 -57.34
CA ILE A 765 -30.11 -10.19 -58.34
C ILE A 765 -29.05 -11.08 -59.01
N THR A 766 -29.01 -11.02 -60.34
CA THR A 766 -28.22 -11.90 -61.22
C THR A 766 -26.74 -11.51 -61.31
N VAL A 767 -25.89 -12.50 -61.56
CA VAL A 767 -24.46 -12.32 -61.87
C VAL A 767 -24.25 -12.29 -63.38
N THR A 768 -23.45 -11.33 -63.86
CA THR A 768 -22.70 -11.45 -65.13
C THR A 768 -21.29 -10.87 -64.98
N PRO A 769 -20.23 -11.53 -65.49
CA PRO A 769 -18.82 -11.15 -65.28
C PRO A 769 -18.21 -10.39 -66.48
N TRP A 770 -17.03 -9.76 -66.29
CA TRP A 770 -16.11 -9.34 -67.37
C TRP A 770 -14.63 -9.62 -66.97
N PRO A 771 -13.65 -9.70 -67.90
CA PRO A 771 -12.59 -10.73 -67.81
C PRO A 771 -11.10 -10.27 -67.85
N GLY A 772 -10.18 -11.22 -67.65
CA GLY A 772 -8.70 -11.10 -67.78
C GLY A 772 -7.96 -11.62 -66.54
N ALA A 773 -7.12 -12.67 -66.50
CA ALA A 773 -6.44 -13.51 -67.51
C ALA A 773 -5.25 -12.81 -68.22
N GLN A 774 -3.99 -13.28 -68.22
CA GLN A 774 -3.37 -14.51 -67.65
C GLN A 774 -1.93 -14.27 -67.01
N PRO A 775 -0.85 -15.09 -67.15
CA PRO A 775 -0.38 -15.93 -66.02
C PRO A 775 1.15 -16.02 -65.77
N GLY A 776 1.54 -16.85 -64.78
CA GLY A 776 2.87 -17.50 -64.66
C GLY A 776 3.82 -16.86 -63.62
N VAL A 777 4.79 -17.56 -63.02
CA VAL A 777 5.24 -18.98 -63.12
C VAL A 777 5.73 -19.42 -61.71
N PRO A 778 5.56 -20.68 -61.26
CA PRO A 778 5.86 -21.08 -59.87
C PRO A 778 7.29 -21.63 -59.62
N ARG A 779 7.61 -21.78 -58.32
CA ARG A 779 8.76 -22.48 -57.69
C ARG A 779 10.11 -21.74 -57.62
N ARG A 780 10.53 -21.43 -56.39
CA ARG A 780 11.11 -22.47 -55.51
C ARG A 780 10.38 -22.48 -54.16
#